data_AF-A0A9P5A7L2-F1
#
_entry.id   AF-A0A9P5A7L2-F1
#
_cell.length_a   1.000
_cell.length_b   1.000
_cell.length_c   1.000
_cell.angle_alpha   90.00
_cell.angle_beta   90.00
_cell.angle_gamma   90.00
#
_symmetry.space_group_name_H-M   'P 1'
#
loop_
_entity.id
_entity.type
_entity.pdbx_description
1 polymer ?
#
loop_
_entity_poly.entity_id
_entity_poly.type
_entity_poly.pdbx_seq_one_letter_code
_entity_poly.pdbx_strand_id
1 'polypeptide(L)'
;MNNFGVIELASAKTTSAPGWAYVPDNTISRPTAPTNRKRARNVPGLTYSDLTARQENKVRKEAEALDKDGGKDNSISLPIKSGRTQGKHTPNVRKILQSQKTFGNHLDDFLAMQALAESNPAISRSTTSGATNKRPSNSRRDTPSSSKPPQEEDITMTDACIPPVSPVSSRPAPPSHPGDNDPLLMSLVPDMPSDEELRKLLSHPPLNYGEVTGKRDNKYPFRSFCELNPTFVFNAPCAPPSTVPDHFQVPNFSHQIFNIRARVLNMSSDQADSAKAAEGASEQSLPSRPAKQPKEKQPKDKSAKGGKSAGLELSETPEFIQHRLDLFDKIKARQDAEIAAKPREEITVSLPNGKEEKGTSWETTPGAIAKGISKSLFERTVIARVDGELWDLTRPLEKSCKLELLDFEHTEGKKVFWHSSAHILGEAAEKRFGCYLCNGPPTEDPPGFYYDMANMGEQVVTEEDKKALEQLSNNIVKQKQPFERLEMTKDELLEMFKYSKYKEYFIQQRVPDGTKSTVYRCGPLIDLCRGPHVPTTGNIKAFSVLRNSAAYWLGDSNNESVQRIAGISFPDKKALEEYKHFLAEAAKRNHRKIGTDQKLFFFDEASPGSAFFLPHGVRIYNALMELIKGEYQKREFDEVMSPNMYKADLWKTSGHWGHYEENMFTFEVEKEKFGLKPMNCPGHCKIFAHSDVTYKDLPWRMADFGVLHRNEFSGALSGLTRVRRFQQDDAHIFCTVDQIREEIESAFDFLSSVYGIFGFTFKLKLSTRPEKYVGDIATWDSAEKKLEEALNSFSEKTGAKWEFNPGDGAFYGPKIDIALFDALKREHQCGTMQLDFNLPRRFKLRYVANKGESGVSDGSNPEEDLPAGYARPVMIHRAVLGSFERMFGILTEHFGGKWPFWLSPRQVLVVPVMPAANDYAKEVQQIFRAKGLYSDVDLSSNTFQKKIRTGQLEQYNFIFVVGAEEASSRTLNIRNRDDQATQSKGELVPIDEALEKMVQLKSSRELVNKL
;
A
#
# COMPACT_ATOMS: atom_id res chain seq x y z
N MET A 1 13.52 -2.67 13.32
CA MET A 1 13.70 -1.24 13.01
C MET A 1 13.05 -1.04 11.66
N ASN A 2 11.85 -0.46 11.66
CA ASN A 2 11.01 -0.37 10.47
C ASN A 2 11.11 1.04 9.90
N ASN A 3 11.99 1.22 8.92
CA ASN A 3 12.19 2.50 8.26
C ASN A 3 11.40 2.54 6.94
N PHE A 4 10.19 3.09 7.01
CA PHE A 4 9.49 3.67 5.85
C PHE A 4 9.12 5.14 6.10
N GLY A 5 10.04 5.86 6.78
CA GLY A 5 10.07 7.32 6.90
C GLY A 5 11.10 7.95 5.96
N VAL A 6 11.08 9.29 5.91
CA VAL A 6 11.90 10.18 5.06
C VAL A 6 13.37 9.75 4.92
N ILE A 7 13.89 9.73 3.68
CA ILE A 7 15.33 9.56 3.43
C ILE A 7 16.03 10.90 3.65
N GLU A 8 16.87 10.99 4.66
CA GLU A 8 17.92 12.02 4.75
C GLU A 8 19.30 11.40 4.52
N LEU A 9 20.11 12.04 3.67
CA LEU A 9 21.53 11.76 3.54
C LEU A 9 22.34 12.82 4.29
N ALA A 10 23.24 12.38 5.17
CA ALA A 10 24.12 13.28 5.91
C ALA A 10 25.32 13.70 5.03
N SER A 11 25.42 15.00 4.71
CA SER A 11 26.58 15.58 4.03
C SER A 11 27.48 16.30 5.03
N ALA A 12 28.70 15.79 5.24
CA ALA A 12 29.72 16.44 6.05
C ALA A 12 30.46 17.50 5.22
N LYS A 13 30.44 18.76 5.66
CA LYS A 13 31.18 19.85 4.99
C LYS A 13 32.66 19.83 5.38
N THR A 14 33.53 19.89 4.38
CA THR A 14 34.93 20.35 4.51
C THR A 14 35.14 21.63 3.69
N THR A 15 36.23 22.34 3.94
CA THR A 15 36.35 23.79 3.68
C THR A 15 36.89 24.20 2.30
N SER A 16 36.49 25.40 1.90
CA SER A 16 37.13 26.32 0.93
C SER A 16 38.68 26.31 0.90
N ALA A 17 39.41 26.70 -0.14
CA ALA A 17 39.19 27.08 -1.57
C ALA A 17 40.61 27.39 -2.17
N PRO A 18 40.85 28.21 -3.23
CA PRO A 18 40.15 28.46 -4.52
C PRO A 18 41.06 28.19 -5.76
N GLY A 19 40.58 28.32 -7.02
CA GLY A 19 41.51 28.64 -8.13
C GLY A 19 41.11 28.46 -9.62
N TRP A 20 40.76 29.57 -10.29
CA TRP A 20 41.11 30.00 -11.67
C TRP A 20 40.78 29.19 -12.97
N ALA A 21 40.20 29.96 -13.92
CA ALA A 21 40.38 29.95 -15.39
C ALA A 21 39.54 29.01 -16.30
N TYR A 22 39.27 29.51 -17.53
CA TYR A 22 38.36 28.95 -18.54
C TYR A 22 38.79 29.39 -19.96
N VAL A 23 39.11 28.46 -20.87
CA VAL A 23 39.33 28.67 -22.33
C VAL A 23 38.97 27.33 -23.06
N PRO A 24 38.36 27.33 -24.27
CA PRO A 24 37.71 26.12 -24.84
C PRO A 24 38.42 25.42 -26.03
N ASP A 25 37.78 24.35 -26.53
CA ASP A 25 38.05 23.49 -27.72
C ASP A 25 39.30 22.57 -27.65
N ASN A 26 39.31 21.34 -28.23
CA ASN A 26 38.68 20.90 -29.48
C ASN A 26 38.51 19.35 -29.63
N THR A 27 37.39 18.91 -30.23
CA THR A 27 37.08 17.68 -31.07
C THR A 27 37.68 16.25 -30.85
N ILE A 28 37.04 15.26 -31.54
CA ILE A 28 37.42 13.83 -31.79
C ILE A 28 37.07 12.83 -30.66
N SER A 29 36.44 11.65 -30.90
CA SER A 29 35.55 11.13 -31.97
C SER A 29 34.76 9.90 -31.45
N ARG A 30 33.75 9.40 -32.19
CA ARG A 30 32.98 8.18 -31.84
C ARG A 30 33.36 6.98 -32.73
N PRO A 31 33.60 5.77 -32.19
CA PRO A 31 33.81 4.56 -32.99
C PRO A 31 32.49 3.97 -33.53
N THR A 32 32.55 3.40 -34.73
CA THR A 32 31.42 2.76 -35.44
C THR A 32 31.42 1.24 -35.28
N ALA A 33 30.24 0.62 -35.21
CA ALA A 33 30.10 -0.83 -35.14
C ALA A 33 30.21 -1.50 -36.53
N PRO A 34 30.98 -2.59 -36.70
CA PRO A 34 31.10 -3.27 -37.99
C PRO A 34 30.01 -4.33 -38.21
N THR A 35 29.37 -4.31 -39.39
CA THR A 35 28.46 -5.38 -39.83
C THR A 35 29.22 -6.56 -40.44
N ASN A 36 28.84 -7.80 -40.13
CA ASN A 36 29.14 -8.92 -41.03
C ASN A 36 28.10 -10.06 -40.94
N ARG A 37 27.65 -10.56 -42.10
CA ARG A 37 26.65 -11.65 -42.21
C ARG A 37 27.33 -12.97 -42.57
N LYS A 38 27.04 -14.05 -41.83
CA LYS A 38 27.16 -15.43 -42.35
C LYS A 38 25.90 -16.23 -42.07
N ARG A 39 25.62 -17.21 -42.94
CA ARG A 39 24.35 -17.96 -43.02
C ARG A 39 24.25 -19.03 -41.92
N ALA A 40 23.09 -19.11 -41.28
CA ALA A 40 22.61 -20.31 -40.57
C ALA A 40 21.39 -20.92 -41.30
N ARG A 41 21.03 -22.16 -40.98
CA ARG A 41 20.09 -22.98 -41.80
C ARG A 41 18.63 -22.82 -41.34
N ASN A 42 17.70 -22.98 -42.29
CA ASN A 42 16.26 -23.05 -42.01
C ASN A 42 15.92 -24.25 -41.11
N VAL A 43 15.04 -24.02 -40.13
CA VAL A 43 14.24 -25.05 -39.45
C VAL A 43 12.78 -24.53 -39.47
N PRO A 44 11.77 -25.33 -39.87
CA PRO A 44 10.39 -24.83 -39.96
C PRO A 44 9.81 -24.47 -38.59
N GLY A 45 9.21 -23.28 -38.48
CA GLY A 45 8.44 -22.87 -37.30
C GLY A 45 7.04 -23.47 -37.30
N LEU A 46 6.56 -23.88 -36.13
CA LEU A 46 5.15 -24.21 -35.90
C LEU A 46 4.31 -22.93 -35.86
N THR A 47 3.07 -22.99 -36.34
CA THR A 47 2.15 -21.86 -36.33
C THR A 47 1.40 -21.75 -35.01
N TYR A 48 0.83 -20.57 -34.72
CA TYR A 48 0.05 -20.33 -33.50
C TYR A 48 -1.15 -21.30 -33.37
N SER A 49 -1.76 -21.65 -34.51
CA SER A 49 -2.81 -22.67 -34.64
C SER A 49 -2.40 -24.07 -34.17
N ASP A 50 -1.14 -24.47 -34.38
CA ASP A 50 -0.64 -25.79 -33.98
C ASP A 50 -0.48 -25.93 -32.46
N LEU A 51 -0.33 -24.80 -31.75
CA LEU A 51 -0.23 -24.77 -30.29
C LEU A 51 -1.61 -24.91 -29.65
N THR A 52 -2.61 -24.17 -30.12
CA THR A 52 -4.00 -24.29 -29.66
C THR A 52 -4.55 -25.70 -29.89
N ALA A 53 -4.36 -26.27 -31.08
CA ALA A 53 -4.82 -27.62 -31.39
C ALA A 53 -4.16 -28.71 -30.50
N ARG A 54 -2.94 -28.50 -30.02
CA ARG A 54 -2.27 -29.39 -29.07
C ARG A 54 -2.78 -29.24 -27.64
N GLN A 55 -3.17 -28.04 -27.22
CA GLN A 55 -3.75 -27.79 -25.90
C GLN A 55 -5.17 -28.36 -25.79
N GLU A 56 -6.02 -28.17 -26.82
CA GLU A 56 -7.37 -28.75 -26.87
C GLU A 56 -7.35 -30.28 -26.86
N ASN A 57 -6.47 -30.91 -27.65
CA ASN A 57 -6.30 -32.37 -27.64
C ASN A 57 -5.75 -32.91 -26.30
N LYS A 58 -5.04 -32.10 -25.52
CA LYS A 58 -4.60 -32.50 -24.18
C LYS A 58 -5.78 -32.49 -23.20
N VAL A 59 -6.51 -31.38 -23.11
CA VAL A 59 -7.69 -31.24 -22.23
C VAL A 59 -8.75 -32.30 -22.56
N ARG A 60 -8.97 -32.57 -23.85
CA ARG A 60 -9.90 -33.62 -24.29
C ARG A 60 -9.47 -35.02 -23.82
N LYS A 61 -8.18 -35.36 -23.87
CA LYS A 61 -7.67 -36.65 -23.36
C LYS A 61 -7.70 -36.76 -21.85
N GLU A 62 -7.57 -35.65 -21.13
CA GLU A 62 -7.71 -35.60 -19.67
C GLU A 62 -9.19 -35.77 -19.27
N ALA A 63 -10.14 -35.27 -20.07
CA ALA A 63 -11.58 -35.55 -19.91
C ALA A 63 -11.95 -37.02 -20.26
N GLU A 64 -11.49 -37.55 -21.40
CA GLU A 64 -11.70 -38.95 -21.82
C GLU A 64 -11.08 -40.00 -20.86
N ALA A 65 -10.24 -39.57 -19.91
CA ALA A 65 -9.69 -40.39 -18.84
C ALA A 65 -10.51 -40.34 -17.53
N LEU A 66 -11.21 -39.23 -17.25
CA LEU A 66 -12.08 -39.09 -16.07
C LEU A 66 -13.43 -39.78 -16.23
N ASP A 67 -13.93 -39.88 -17.46
CA ASP A 67 -15.24 -40.46 -17.80
C ASP A 67 -15.29 -42.01 -17.79
N LYS A 68 -14.20 -42.68 -17.35
CA LYS A 68 -14.03 -44.15 -17.43
C LYS A 68 -14.06 -44.92 -16.11
N ASP A 69 -14.03 -44.24 -14.96
CA ASP A 69 -14.09 -44.86 -13.63
C ASP A 69 -15.44 -44.65 -12.92
N GLY A 70 -16.41 -43.99 -13.59
CA GLY A 70 -17.72 -43.66 -13.03
C GLY A 70 -18.82 -44.67 -13.33
N GLY A 71 -18.90 -45.78 -12.58
CA GLY A 71 -20.15 -46.58 -12.57
C GLY A 71 -20.11 -48.01 -12.04
N LYS A 72 -20.45 -48.19 -10.76
CA LYS A 72 -21.32 -49.29 -10.30
C LYS A 72 -21.81 -49.08 -8.85
N ASP A 73 -23.06 -49.47 -8.63
CA ASP A 73 -23.79 -49.25 -7.38
C ASP A 73 -23.64 -50.37 -6.34
N ASN A 74 -24.05 -50.00 -5.12
CA ASN A 74 -24.79 -50.79 -4.12
C ASN A 74 -24.08 -51.69 -3.08
N SER A 75 -24.48 -51.39 -1.84
CA SER A 75 -24.92 -52.30 -0.76
C SER A 75 -23.95 -53.22 0.00
N ILE A 76 -23.74 -52.85 1.27
CA ILE A 76 -24.01 -53.65 2.49
C ILE A 76 -23.12 -54.87 2.85
N SER A 77 -22.80 -54.91 4.16
CA SER A 77 -22.32 -56.04 4.99
C SER A 77 -20.83 -56.41 4.99
N LEU A 78 -20.31 -56.63 6.20
CA LEU A 78 -18.99 -57.19 6.51
C LEU A 78 -19.17 -58.37 7.47
N PRO A 79 -18.64 -59.58 7.17
CA PRO A 79 -18.70 -60.73 8.06
C PRO A 79 -17.53 -60.80 9.06
N ILE A 80 -17.75 -61.50 10.17
CA ILE A 80 -16.81 -61.67 11.30
C ILE A 80 -16.03 -63.00 11.18
N LYS A 81 -14.71 -63.01 11.47
CA LYS A 81 -13.88 -64.10 12.09
C LYS A 81 -12.37 -63.82 11.92
N SER A 82 -11.41 -64.33 12.72
CA SER A 82 -11.40 -64.78 14.14
C SER A 82 -9.97 -65.24 14.58
N GLY A 83 -9.55 -64.94 15.82
CA GLY A 83 -8.30 -65.47 16.46
C GLY A 83 -7.48 -64.36 17.14
N ARG A 84 -7.37 -64.25 18.47
CA ARG A 84 -6.65 -65.08 19.50
C ARG A 84 -5.12 -65.01 19.36
N THR A 85 -4.27 -64.80 20.38
CA THR A 85 -4.36 -64.46 21.84
C THR A 85 -2.90 -64.18 22.31
N GLN A 86 -2.50 -63.49 23.41
CA GLN A 86 -3.08 -62.73 24.54
C GLN A 86 -1.96 -61.79 25.08
N GLY A 87 -2.06 -60.94 26.13
CA GLY A 87 -3.16 -60.56 27.04
C GLY A 87 -2.64 -59.79 28.28
N LYS A 88 -3.52 -59.05 28.98
CA LYS A 88 -3.40 -58.42 30.34
C LYS A 88 -2.19 -57.46 30.60
N HIS A 89 -2.30 -56.31 31.30
CA HIS A 89 -3.33 -55.75 32.19
C HIS A 89 -3.59 -54.23 31.92
N THR A 90 -4.61 -53.67 32.57
CA THR A 90 -5.11 -52.27 32.53
C THR A 90 -4.80 -51.54 33.87
N PRO A 91 -5.22 -50.27 34.17
CA PRO A 91 -6.04 -49.30 33.41
C PRO A 91 -5.57 -47.81 33.41
N ASN A 92 -6.01 -47.02 32.41
CA ASN A 92 -6.71 -45.71 32.61
C ASN A 92 -6.90 -44.89 31.29
N VAL A 93 -7.98 -45.16 30.53
CA VAL A 93 -8.56 -44.16 29.59
C VAL A 93 -10.09 -44.27 29.62
N ARG A 94 -10.75 -43.63 30.60
CA ARG A 94 -12.21 -43.45 30.62
C ARG A 94 -12.64 -42.01 30.94
N LYS A 95 -11.78 -41.04 30.55
CA LYS A 95 -12.00 -39.59 30.72
C LYS A 95 -11.80 -38.76 29.43
N ILE A 96 -11.55 -39.41 28.28
CA ILE A 96 -11.24 -38.74 26.99
C ILE A 96 -12.18 -39.24 25.87
N LEU A 97 -13.42 -39.58 26.22
CA LEU A 97 -14.48 -39.96 25.26
C LEU A 97 -15.84 -39.31 25.61
N GLN A 98 -15.79 -38.11 26.21
CA GLN A 98 -16.98 -37.32 26.55
C GLN A 98 -16.77 -35.81 26.33
N SER A 99 -15.67 -35.40 25.68
CA SER A 99 -15.26 -34.01 25.45
C SER A 99 -15.14 -33.65 23.95
N GLN A 100 -15.73 -34.47 23.07
CA GLN A 100 -15.81 -34.22 21.61
C GLN A 100 -17.26 -34.32 21.11
N LYS A 101 -18.22 -33.76 21.88
CA LYS A 101 -19.61 -33.61 21.45
C LYS A 101 -20.25 -32.26 21.82
N THR A 102 -19.41 -31.26 22.09
CA THR A 102 -19.79 -29.89 22.48
C THR A 102 -18.90 -28.89 21.74
N PHE A 103 -19.02 -28.85 20.42
CA PHE A 103 -18.39 -27.84 19.55
C PHE A 103 -19.25 -27.54 18.30
N GLY A 104 -20.57 -27.54 18.48
CA GLY A 104 -21.56 -27.29 17.42
C GLY A 104 -22.79 -26.47 17.84
N ASN A 105 -22.82 -25.95 19.07
CA ASN A 105 -23.99 -25.28 19.68
C ASN A 105 -23.62 -23.87 20.20
N HIS A 106 -22.81 -23.10 19.45
CA HIS A 106 -22.44 -21.73 19.81
C HIS A 106 -22.55 -20.76 18.61
N LEU A 107 -23.47 -21.05 17.69
CA LEU A 107 -23.88 -20.13 16.63
C LEU A 107 -25.39 -19.82 16.74
N ASP A 108 -26.20 -20.84 17.03
CA ASP A 108 -27.66 -20.70 17.19
C ASP A 108 -28.04 -19.86 18.43
N ASP A 109 -27.35 -20.05 19.57
CA ASP A 109 -27.59 -19.28 20.80
C ASP A 109 -27.37 -17.76 20.61
N PHE A 110 -26.45 -17.38 19.72
CA PHE A 110 -26.15 -15.96 19.47
C PHE A 110 -27.22 -15.31 18.58
N LEU A 111 -27.77 -16.05 17.62
CA LEU A 111 -28.91 -15.62 16.79
C LEU A 111 -30.21 -15.55 17.62
N ALA A 112 -30.39 -16.45 18.60
CA ALA A 112 -31.55 -16.45 19.49
C ALA A 112 -31.61 -15.20 20.41
N MET A 113 -30.46 -14.68 20.86
CA MET A 113 -30.43 -13.49 21.73
C MET A 113 -30.76 -12.19 20.99
N GLN A 114 -30.52 -12.09 19.68
CA GLN A 114 -30.82 -10.88 18.91
C GLN A 114 -32.30 -10.78 18.49
N ALA A 115 -33.00 -11.92 18.36
CA ALA A 115 -34.42 -11.97 17.99
C ALA A 115 -35.41 -11.69 19.14
N LEU A 116 -34.93 -11.51 20.37
CA LEU A 116 -35.75 -11.28 21.58
C LEU A 116 -35.85 -9.81 22.02
N ALA A 117 -35.23 -8.88 21.29
CA ALA A 117 -35.27 -7.45 21.61
C ALA A 117 -36.50 -6.71 21.02
N GLU A 118 -37.19 -7.30 20.03
CA GLU A 118 -38.17 -6.61 19.20
C GLU A 118 -39.56 -7.29 19.21
N SER A 119 -40.27 -7.31 20.34
CA SER A 119 -41.73 -7.61 20.33
C SER A 119 -42.53 -7.14 21.56
N ASN A 120 -43.30 -6.06 21.36
CA ASN A 120 -44.55 -5.69 22.03
C ASN A 120 -44.56 -5.32 23.55
N PRO A 121 -45.65 -4.66 24.05
CA PRO A 121 -45.50 -3.67 25.13
C PRO A 121 -46.43 -3.78 26.36
N ALA A 122 -46.02 -3.06 27.42
CA ALA A 122 -46.83 -2.39 28.44
C ALA A 122 -47.54 -3.17 29.58
N ILE A 123 -47.96 -2.39 30.60
CA ILE A 123 -48.96 -2.65 31.66
C ILE A 123 -48.53 -3.43 32.95
N SER A 124 -48.12 -2.63 33.95
CA SER A 124 -48.58 -2.65 35.36
C SER A 124 -47.88 -3.46 36.50
N ARG A 125 -47.63 -2.70 37.59
CA ARG A 125 -47.91 -2.97 39.03
C ARG A 125 -47.69 -4.36 39.67
N SER A 126 -46.72 -4.37 40.60
CA SER A 126 -46.85 -4.92 41.99
C SER A 126 -46.91 -6.46 42.15
N THR A 127 -46.64 -7.11 43.31
CA THR A 127 -46.40 -6.75 44.73
C THR A 127 -45.53 -7.83 45.42
N THR A 128 -44.72 -7.47 46.45
CA THR A 128 -44.30 -8.32 47.63
C THR A 128 -43.57 -9.67 47.40
N SER A 129 -42.80 -10.31 48.31
CA SER A 129 -42.16 -10.03 49.62
C SER A 129 -41.24 -11.24 49.96
N GLY A 130 -40.25 -11.22 50.87
CA GLY A 130 -39.70 -10.18 51.74
C GLY A 130 -38.96 -10.77 52.97
N ALA A 131 -38.45 -9.90 53.86
CA ALA A 131 -37.83 -10.18 55.17
C ALA A 131 -36.46 -10.93 55.15
N THR A 132 -35.53 -10.77 56.11
CA THR A 132 -35.55 -10.19 57.49
C THR A 132 -34.24 -9.39 57.78
N ASN A 133 -33.97 -8.79 58.96
CA ASN A 133 -34.73 -7.83 59.80
C ASN A 133 -33.87 -7.42 61.03
N LYS A 134 -33.39 -6.15 61.15
CA LYS A 134 -33.03 -5.50 62.44
C LYS A 134 -32.88 -3.97 62.34
N ARG A 135 -32.86 -3.30 63.50
CA ARG A 135 -32.96 -1.83 63.78
C ARG A 135 -31.85 -1.43 64.80
N PRO A 136 -31.65 -0.15 65.27
CA PRO A 136 -32.63 0.96 65.38
C PRO A 136 -32.17 2.44 65.11
N SER A 137 -33.18 3.33 65.01
CA SER A 137 -33.17 4.80 65.31
C SER A 137 -32.26 5.76 64.46
N ASN A 138 -32.61 7.04 64.22
CA ASN A 138 -33.71 7.87 64.74
C ASN A 138 -34.16 8.99 63.75
N SER A 139 -35.45 9.42 63.81
CA SER A 139 -36.05 10.75 63.47
C SER A 139 -35.63 11.59 62.23
N ARG A 140 -36.48 12.38 61.54
CA ARG A 140 -37.96 12.60 61.47
C ARG A 140 -38.27 13.62 60.33
N ARG A 141 -39.36 13.40 59.54
CA ARG A 141 -40.31 14.42 58.99
C ARG A 141 -39.80 15.47 57.96
N ASP A 142 -40.61 16.11 57.10
CA ASP A 142 -42.05 15.98 56.72
C ASP A 142 -42.25 16.39 55.23
N THR A 143 -43.46 16.20 54.69
CA THR A 143 -43.94 16.58 53.32
C THR A 143 -45.04 17.69 53.45
N PRO A 144 -46.00 18.02 52.52
CA PRO A 144 -46.32 17.56 51.15
C PRO A 144 -46.81 18.70 50.18
N SER A 145 -47.76 18.39 49.28
CA SER A 145 -48.62 19.22 48.40
C SER A 145 -48.01 19.63 47.03
N SER A 146 -48.52 19.28 45.84
CA SER A 146 -49.88 19.21 45.21
C SER A 146 -50.30 20.53 44.54
N SER A 147 -50.91 20.61 43.35
CA SER A 147 -51.33 19.57 42.37
C SER A 147 -51.93 20.15 41.08
N LYS A 148 -51.58 19.53 39.93
CA LYS A 148 -52.38 19.36 38.69
C LYS A 148 -52.76 20.58 37.80
N PRO A 149 -53.12 20.34 36.51
CA PRO A 149 -53.24 21.33 35.43
C PRO A 149 -54.71 21.65 35.07
N PRO A 150 -55.01 22.33 33.93
CA PRO A 150 -55.28 21.57 32.68
C PRO A 150 -54.90 22.25 31.34
N GLN A 151 -54.87 21.42 30.27
CA GLN A 151 -55.29 21.68 28.86
C GLN A 151 -54.54 22.71 27.99
N GLU A 152 -54.08 22.40 26.76
CA GLU A 152 -54.76 21.96 25.51
C GLU A 152 -55.47 23.11 24.77
N GLU A 153 -54.98 23.48 23.57
CA GLU A 153 -55.74 23.46 22.31
C GLU A 153 -54.80 23.69 21.09
N ASP A 154 -55.23 23.24 19.91
CA ASP A 154 -54.53 23.26 18.61
C ASP A 154 -55.02 24.42 17.70
N ILE A 155 -54.57 24.43 16.42
CA ILE A 155 -55.22 25.01 15.21
C ILE A 155 -54.41 26.12 14.46
N THR A 156 -53.45 25.66 13.65
CA THR A 156 -53.29 25.90 12.18
C THR A 156 -53.71 27.21 11.46
N MET A 157 -52.77 27.70 10.62
CA MET A 157 -52.89 28.04 9.16
C MET A 157 -52.95 29.48 8.59
N THR A 158 -52.43 29.59 7.35
CA THR A 158 -52.53 30.64 6.27
C THR A 158 -51.68 31.94 6.28
N ASP A 159 -50.67 31.93 5.40
CA ASP A 159 -50.27 32.90 4.35
C ASP A 159 -50.43 34.43 4.47
N ALA A 160 -49.33 35.18 4.20
CA ALA A 160 -49.29 36.26 3.18
C ALA A 160 -47.87 36.84 2.87
N CYS A 161 -47.59 37.00 1.57
CA CYS A 161 -46.77 38.03 0.86
C CYS A 161 -45.40 38.57 1.36
N ILE A 162 -44.43 38.53 0.41
CA ILE A 162 -43.14 39.26 0.35
C ILE A 162 -43.32 40.58 -0.46
N PRO A 163 -42.70 41.72 -0.09
CA PRO A 163 -41.65 42.35 -0.94
C PRO A 163 -40.53 43.12 -0.15
N PRO A 164 -39.50 43.71 -0.82
CA PRO A 164 -38.13 43.82 -0.25
C PRO A 164 -37.55 45.24 -0.11
N VAL A 165 -36.30 45.37 0.39
CA VAL A 165 -35.54 46.64 0.45
C VAL A 165 -34.05 46.48 0.09
N SER A 166 -33.55 47.35 -0.80
CA SER A 166 -32.13 47.66 -1.10
C SER A 166 -32.09 49.04 -1.82
N PRO A 167 -30.93 49.65 -2.17
CA PRO A 167 -30.04 50.37 -1.25
C PRO A 167 -29.68 51.81 -1.74
N VAL A 168 -29.29 52.73 -0.84
CA VAL A 168 -28.67 54.03 -1.17
C VAL A 168 -27.59 54.42 -0.15
N SER A 169 -26.57 55.20 -0.56
CA SER A 169 -25.41 55.63 0.23
C SER A 169 -25.34 57.15 0.45
N SER A 170 -24.52 57.61 1.41
CA SER A 170 -23.71 58.86 1.31
C SER A 170 -22.81 59.08 2.54
N ARG A 171 -21.75 59.89 2.39
CA ARG A 171 -20.83 60.36 3.45
C ARG A 171 -21.07 61.85 3.76
N PRO A 172 -20.58 62.32 4.92
CA PRO A 172 -19.86 63.61 4.97
C PRO A 172 -18.42 63.48 5.53
N ALA A 173 -17.72 64.61 5.68
CA ALA A 173 -16.26 64.74 5.86
C ALA A 173 -15.85 65.45 7.19
N PRO A 174 -14.54 65.53 7.56
CA PRO A 174 -14.08 65.84 8.92
C PRO A 174 -13.52 67.27 9.15
N PRO A 175 -13.16 67.65 10.40
CA PRO A 175 -12.46 68.91 10.71
C PRO A 175 -11.02 68.76 11.29
N SER A 176 -10.06 69.45 10.64
CA SER A 176 -8.90 70.22 11.16
C SER A 176 -7.97 69.75 12.32
N HIS A 177 -6.65 69.78 12.07
CA HIS A 177 -5.57 70.03 13.05
C HIS A 177 -5.29 71.55 13.23
N PRO A 178 -4.59 71.95 14.31
CA PRO A 178 -3.19 72.47 14.18
C PRO A 178 -2.25 71.97 15.31
N GLY A 179 -0.92 72.15 15.27
CA GLY A 179 -0.05 72.70 14.21
C GLY A 179 1.46 72.73 14.59
N ASP A 180 2.30 72.94 13.58
CA ASP A 180 3.68 73.50 13.51
C ASP A 180 4.81 73.02 14.44
N ASN A 181 5.88 72.47 13.83
CA ASN A 181 7.18 73.17 13.64
C ASN A 181 8.11 72.43 12.64
N ASP A 182 8.86 73.20 11.84
CA ASP A 182 9.86 72.83 10.81
C ASP A 182 11.29 73.12 11.38
N PRO A 183 12.48 72.99 10.72
CA PRO A 183 12.73 72.73 9.28
C PRO A 183 13.97 71.88 8.86
N LEU A 184 14.15 71.77 7.53
CA LEU A 184 15.37 71.41 6.74
C LEU A 184 15.83 69.91 6.71
N LEU A 185 16.28 69.32 5.58
CA LEU A 185 16.25 69.71 4.15
C LEU A 185 16.64 68.52 3.21
N MET A 186 15.74 68.09 2.30
CA MET A 186 15.96 67.41 0.98
C MET A 186 16.79 66.08 0.90
N SER A 187 16.70 65.19 -0.11
CA SER A 187 15.82 64.89 -1.29
C SER A 187 16.32 63.54 -1.89
N LEU A 188 15.63 62.66 -2.64
CA LEU A 188 14.87 62.75 -3.91
C LEU A 188 14.20 61.38 -4.22
N VAL A 189 12.90 61.31 -4.55
CA VAL A 189 12.24 60.33 -5.46
C VAL A 189 10.94 60.99 -5.99
N PRO A 190 10.56 60.87 -7.29
CA PRO A 190 9.43 61.63 -7.86
C PRO A 190 8.06 60.91 -7.83
N ASP A 191 6.99 61.71 -7.96
CA ASP A 191 5.57 61.32 -7.94
C ASP A 191 5.02 60.72 -9.27
N MET A 192 3.82 60.14 -9.19
CA MET A 192 2.99 59.67 -10.31
C MET A 192 1.86 60.68 -10.66
N PRO A 193 1.47 60.82 -11.94
CA PRO A 193 0.45 61.78 -12.38
C PRO A 193 -0.99 61.35 -12.09
N SER A 194 -1.91 62.32 -12.12
CA SER A 194 -3.34 62.18 -11.77
C SER A 194 -4.27 61.90 -12.97
N ASP A 195 -5.46 61.33 -12.67
CA ASP A 195 -6.54 60.82 -13.57
C ASP A 195 -7.04 61.72 -14.73
N GLU A 196 -6.57 62.96 -14.86
CA GLU A 196 -7.01 63.89 -15.91
C GLU A 196 -6.18 63.76 -17.20
N GLU A 197 -4.92 63.32 -17.13
CA GLU A 197 -4.08 63.11 -18.32
C GLU A 197 -4.49 61.85 -19.12
N LEU A 198 -4.91 60.78 -18.44
CA LEU A 198 -5.37 59.53 -19.06
C LEU A 198 -6.59 59.71 -19.96
N ARG A 199 -7.42 60.73 -19.73
CA ARG A 199 -8.66 60.98 -20.49
C ARG A 199 -8.45 61.58 -21.90
N LYS A 200 -7.23 61.95 -22.29
CA LYS A 200 -6.94 62.54 -23.61
C LYS A 200 -6.50 61.55 -24.70
N LEU A 201 -6.32 60.26 -24.37
CA LEU A 201 -5.66 59.29 -25.27
C LEU A 201 -6.59 58.35 -26.05
N LEU A 202 -7.92 58.45 -25.91
CA LEU A 202 -8.87 57.52 -26.53
C LEU A 202 -10.07 58.21 -27.22
N SER A 203 -9.90 58.64 -28.47
CA SER A 203 -11.00 59.09 -29.33
C SER A 203 -10.73 58.93 -30.85
N HIS A 204 -11.22 57.83 -31.44
CA HIS A 204 -11.95 57.68 -32.73
C HIS A 204 -11.61 58.52 -34.02
N PRO A 205 -12.05 58.12 -35.26
CA PRO A 205 -12.24 56.79 -35.86
C PRO A 205 -11.59 56.68 -37.31
N PRO A 206 -12.18 56.20 -38.46
CA PRO A 206 -11.52 55.14 -39.27
C PRO A 206 -11.51 55.29 -40.84
N LEU A 207 -11.16 54.17 -41.54
CA LEU A 207 -11.29 53.85 -43.00
C LEU A 207 -10.21 54.47 -43.94
N ASN A 208 -9.78 53.84 -45.05
CA ASN A 208 -10.57 53.14 -46.08
C ASN A 208 -9.78 52.07 -46.93
N TYR A 209 -10.44 51.43 -47.90
CA TYR A 209 -9.91 50.51 -48.95
C TYR A 209 -8.99 51.23 -49.97
N GLY A 210 -8.16 50.60 -50.84
CA GLY A 210 -7.79 49.18 -51.05
C GLY A 210 -7.78 48.76 -52.54
N GLU A 211 -6.69 48.15 -53.07
CA GLU A 211 -6.68 47.51 -54.42
C GLU A 211 -5.59 46.41 -54.59
N VAL A 212 -5.46 45.79 -55.78
CA VAL A 212 -5.02 44.37 -55.97
C VAL A 212 -3.90 44.16 -57.01
N THR A 213 -2.95 43.25 -56.75
CA THR A 213 -2.35 42.31 -57.75
C THR A 213 -1.43 41.25 -57.12
N GLY A 214 -1.32 40.05 -57.73
CA GLY A 214 -0.06 39.26 -57.68
C GLY A 214 0.03 37.93 -56.90
N LYS A 215 -0.57 36.85 -57.41
CA LYS A 215 -0.14 35.41 -57.33
C LYS A 215 0.21 34.75 -55.96
N ARG A 216 -0.58 33.72 -55.62
CA ARG A 216 -0.24 32.34 -55.14
C ARG A 216 1.18 32.03 -54.58
N ASP A 217 1.37 31.21 -53.53
CA ASP A 217 0.45 30.59 -52.56
C ASP A 217 1.22 30.05 -51.32
N ASN A 218 0.67 30.30 -50.12
CA ASN A 218 0.42 29.39 -48.96
C ASN A 218 1.17 28.04 -48.82
N LYS A 219 1.49 27.48 -47.64
CA LYS A 219 1.33 27.79 -46.18
C LYS A 219 2.34 26.87 -45.42
N TYR A 220 2.97 27.13 -44.28
CA TYR A 220 2.76 27.91 -43.04
C TYR A 220 1.82 27.32 -41.94
N PRO A 221 2.22 27.29 -40.63
CA PRO A 221 1.49 26.60 -39.54
C PRO A 221 1.12 27.50 -38.33
N PHE A 222 0.69 26.86 -37.22
CA PHE A 222 0.75 27.30 -35.80
C PHE A 222 -0.28 28.28 -35.18
N ARG A 223 -0.84 27.81 -34.04
CA ARG A 223 -1.28 28.49 -32.77
C ARG A 223 -2.35 29.61 -32.69
N SER A 224 -3.25 29.38 -31.71
CA SER A 224 -3.68 30.27 -30.60
C SER A 224 -4.59 31.48 -30.87
N PHE A 225 -5.70 31.59 -30.10
CA PHE A 225 -5.87 32.59 -29.02
C PHE A 225 -7.14 32.31 -28.17
N CYS A 226 -7.21 32.92 -26.97
CA CYS A 226 -8.47 33.19 -26.25
C CYS A 226 -9.00 34.57 -26.71
N GLU A 227 -10.16 35.12 -26.33
CA GLU A 227 -11.12 34.88 -25.25
C GLU A 227 -12.43 35.61 -25.64
N LEU A 228 -13.62 35.15 -25.21
CA LEU A 228 -14.84 35.99 -25.18
C LEU A 228 -16.00 35.33 -24.41
N ASN A 229 -16.75 36.14 -23.66
CA ASN A 229 -18.03 35.81 -23.03
C ASN A 229 -18.76 37.15 -22.78
N PRO A 230 -20.11 37.23 -22.82
CA PRO A 230 -20.84 37.04 -21.56
C PRO A 230 -22.28 36.45 -21.67
N THR A 231 -22.61 35.64 -20.65
CA THR A 231 -23.93 35.40 -19.99
C THR A 231 -25.27 35.64 -20.73
N PHE A 232 -26.14 34.62 -20.68
CA PHE A 232 -27.58 34.80 -20.42
C PHE A 232 -28.12 33.64 -19.52
N VAL A 233 -29.39 33.70 -19.10
CA VAL A 233 -29.90 33.13 -17.83
C VAL A 233 -30.72 31.82 -17.98
N PHE A 234 -30.82 31.06 -16.90
CA PHE A 234 -31.65 29.85 -16.70
C PHE A 234 -33.14 30.01 -17.08
N ASN A 235 -33.72 29.01 -17.77
CA ASN A 235 -34.82 28.18 -17.24
C ASN A 235 -35.15 26.96 -18.14
N ALA A 236 -35.99 26.05 -17.64
CA ALA A 236 -36.43 24.80 -18.30
C ALA A 236 -37.96 24.83 -18.61
N PRO A 237 -38.62 23.70 -18.96
CA PRO A 237 -38.50 22.91 -20.19
C PRO A 237 -39.82 22.84 -20.98
N CYS A 238 -39.80 22.43 -22.26
CA CYS A 238 -41.04 22.02 -22.97
C CYS A 238 -40.79 21.04 -24.14
N ALA A 239 -41.87 20.41 -24.63
CA ALA A 239 -41.88 19.27 -25.57
C ALA A 239 -42.11 19.70 -27.06
N PRO A 240 -42.07 18.78 -28.06
CA PRO A 240 -41.83 19.12 -29.47
C PRO A 240 -43.10 19.31 -30.33
N PRO A 241 -42.93 19.87 -31.55
CA PRO A 241 -43.76 19.55 -32.71
C PRO A 241 -42.94 18.86 -33.84
N SER A 242 -43.66 18.41 -34.88
CA SER A 242 -43.15 17.51 -35.93
C SER A 242 -43.07 18.14 -37.34
N THR A 243 -42.65 17.32 -38.30
CA THR A 243 -42.93 17.39 -39.76
C THR A 243 -42.20 18.42 -40.63
N VAL A 244 -41.81 17.94 -41.82
CA VAL A 244 -41.06 18.64 -42.90
C VAL A 244 -42.05 19.16 -43.97
N PRO A 245 -41.60 19.94 -44.96
CA PRO A 245 -41.60 19.36 -46.32
C PRO A 245 -40.36 19.70 -47.19
N ASP A 246 -40.11 18.85 -48.20
CA ASP A 246 -38.97 18.86 -49.12
C ASP A 246 -39.14 19.74 -50.37
N HIS A 247 -38.03 20.11 -51.04
CA HIS A 247 -37.57 19.44 -52.29
C HIS A 247 -36.44 20.14 -53.07
N PHE A 248 -35.46 19.34 -53.54
CA PHE A 248 -34.74 19.30 -54.84
C PHE A 248 -33.34 18.65 -54.60
N GLN A 249 -33.15 17.33 -54.75
CA GLN A 249 -32.95 16.53 -55.99
C GLN A 249 -31.71 16.94 -56.81
N VAL A 250 -30.82 16.07 -57.33
CA VAL A 250 -30.74 14.58 -57.54
C VAL A 250 -29.22 14.18 -57.69
N PRO A 251 -28.76 12.91 -57.88
CA PRO A 251 -29.47 11.61 -58.06
C PRO A 251 -29.02 10.43 -57.15
N ASN A 252 -29.78 9.32 -57.23
CA ASN A 252 -29.50 8.01 -56.62
C ASN A 252 -28.67 7.07 -57.52
N PHE A 253 -28.07 6.01 -56.94
CA PHE A 253 -28.21 4.62 -57.45
C PHE A 253 -27.94 3.58 -56.34
N SER A 254 -28.37 2.32 -56.52
CA SER A 254 -28.32 1.25 -55.51
C SER A 254 -28.01 -0.14 -56.08
N HIS A 255 -27.74 -1.10 -55.19
CA HIS A 255 -27.61 -2.57 -55.40
C HIS A 255 -26.35 -3.14 -56.09
N GLN A 256 -25.44 -3.70 -55.28
CA GLN A 256 -24.94 -5.11 -55.27
C GLN A 256 -23.83 -5.19 -54.18
N ILE A 257 -23.87 -6.04 -53.14
CA ILE A 257 -23.87 -7.51 -53.04
C ILE A 257 -22.51 -8.18 -53.36
N PHE A 258 -21.87 -8.63 -52.27
CA PHE A 258 -20.86 -9.70 -52.10
C PHE A 258 -19.41 -9.59 -52.64
N ASN A 259 -18.51 -10.05 -51.75
CA ASN A 259 -17.19 -10.68 -51.98
C ASN A 259 -15.94 -9.85 -52.33
N ILE A 260 -14.80 -10.55 -52.15
CA ILE A 260 -13.39 -10.19 -52.44
C ILE A 260 -12.82 -9.13 -51.47
N ARG A 261 -11.85 -9.40 -50.57
CA ARG A 261 -11.04 -10.58 -50.23
C ARG A 261 -10.26 -11.23 -51.39
N ALA A 262 -8.96 -10.87 -51.48
CA ALA A 262 -7.94 -11.28 -52.44
C ALA A 262 -7.91 -10.50 -53.78
N ARG A 263 -7.04 -9.47 -53.83
CA ARG A 263 -6.34 -9.08 -55.07
C ARG A 263 -4.97 -8.42 -54.83
N VAL A 264 -4.16 -9.06 -53.99
CA VAL A 264 -2.73 -9.23 -54.27
C VAL A 264 -2.59 -10.67 -54.77
N LEU A 265 -1.79 -10.90 -55.82
CA LEU A 265 -1.91 -12.01 -56.78
C LEU A 265 -3.14 -11.80 -57.71
N ASN A 266 -3.06 -11.79 -59.04
CA ASN A 266 -1.96 -12.09 -59.98
C ASN A 266 -2.02 -11.17 -61.22
N MET A 267 -0.87 -10.91 -61.86
CA MET A 267 -0.69 -11.06 -63.32
C MET A 267 0.78 -10.97 -63.75
N SER A 268 1.41 -12.14 -63.90
CA SER A 268 2.57 -12.44 -64.78
C SER A 268 2.67 -13.97 -64.74
N SER A 269 1.93 -14.70 -65.59
CA SER A 269 2.15 -14.91 -67.04
C SER A 269 3.02 -16.14 -67.29
N ASP A 270 2.35 -17.25 -67.65
CA ASP A 270 2.80 -18.33 -68.55
C ASP A 270 4.09 -19.10 -68.16
N GLN A 271 4.15 -20.44 -68.18
CA GLN A 271 3.56 -21.33 -69.17
C GLN A 271 3.53 -22.82 -68.71
N ALA A 272 2.72 -23.65 -69.39
CA ALA A 272 2.81 -25.12 -69.53
C ALA A 272 2.55 -26.06 -68.32
N ASP A 273 1.36 -26.69 -68.32
CA ASP A 273 1.09 -28.00 -67.68
C ASP A 273 1.73 -29.18 -68.45
N SER A 274 1.95 -30.34 -67.79
CA SER A 274 1.63 -31.67 -68.36
C SER A 274 1.90 -32.86 -67.40
N ALA A 275 1.09 -33.93 -67.56
CA ALA A 275 1.18 -35.32 -67.03
C ALA A 275 1.46 -35.55 -65.51
N LYS A 276 0.68 -36.32 -64.73
CA LYS A 276 0.00 -37.63 -64.86
C LYS A 276 0.87 -38.91 -64.70
N ALA A 277 0.75 -39.49 -63.49
CA ALA A 277 0.40 -40.89 -63.20
C ALA A 277 1.40 -42.06 -63.45
N ALA A 278 1.05 -43.18 -62.80
CA ALA A 278 1.49 -44.57 -62.97
C ALA A 278 2.83 -45.06 -62.33
N GLU A 279 2.67 -46.07 -61.46
CA GLU A 279 3.30 -47.40 -61.43
C GLU A 279 4.76 -47.62 -61.89
N GLY A 280 5.52 -48.38 -61.08
CA GLY A 280 6.83 -48.96 -61.42
C GLY A 280 7.55 -49.50 -60.18
N ALA A 281 8.21 -50.66 -60.26
CA ALA A 281 8.79 -51.34 -59.08
C ALA A 281 10.14 -52.02 -59.36
N SER A 282 10.99 -52.09 -58.31
CA SER A 282 12.20 -52.95 -58.20
C SER A 282 13.35 -52.62 -59.18
N GLU A 283 14.62 -52.97 -59.00
CA GLU A 283 15.45 -53.48 -57.87
C GLU A 283 16.73 -52.58 -57.80
N GLN A 284 17.70 -52.64 -56.89
CA GLN A 284 18.13 -53.53 -55.78
C GLN A 284 18.86 -52.62 -54.73
N SER A 285 19.48 -53.02 -53.60
CA SER A 285 19.75 -54.32 -52.97
C SER A 285 19.85 -54.21 -51.43
N LEU A 286 20.20 -55.33 -50.78
CA LEU A 286 20.33 -55.53 -49.33
C LEU A 286 21.56 -56.43 -49.07
N PRO A 287 22.24 -56.35 -47.90
CA PRO A 287 21.75 -56.94 -46.64
C PRO A 287 22.11 -56.13 -45.37
N SER A 288 21.80 -56.55 -44.14
CA SER A 288 20.59 -57.15 -43.54
C SER A 288 20.80 -57.19 -42.00
N ARG A 289 19.80 -57.59 -41.22
CA ARG A 289 19.80 -57.58 -39.73
C ARG A 289 20.11 -58.99 -39.18
N PRO A 290 20.61 -59.13 -37.94
CA PRO A 290 19.72 -59.67 -36.89
C PRO A 290 19.97 -59.12 -35.47
N ALA A 291 19.20 -59.60 -34.50
CA ALA A 291 19.32 -59.29 -33.06
C ALA A 291 19.24 -60.59 -32.22
N LYS A 292 19.63 -60.56 -30.93
CA LYS A 292 19.24 -61.57 -29.91
C LYS A 292 19.55 -61.15 -28.46
N GLN A 293 18.79 -61.76 -27.54
CA GLN A 293 19.01 -61.87 -26.08
C GLN A 293 19.18 -63.39 -25.75
N PRO A 294 19.22 -63.87 -24.48
CA PRO A 294 19.83 -63.39 -23.21
C PRO A 294 20.74 -64.46 -22.51
N LYS A 295 21.43 -64.12 -21.39
CA LYS A 295 21.38 -64.86 -20.08
C LYS A 295 22.39 -64.42 -18.97
N GLU A 296 21.84 -64.21 -17.77
CA GLU A 296 22.24 -64.56 -16.37
C GLU A 296 23.70 -64.51 -15.80
N LYS A 297 23.88 -63.64 -14.76
CA LYS A 297 24.44 -63.84 -13.36
C LYS A 297 25.68 -64.74 -13.13
N GLN A 298 26.64 -64.49 -12.21
CA GLN A 298 26.77 -63.74 -10.91
C GLN A 298 28.30 -63.67 -10.54
N PRO A 299 28.81 -63.12 -9.40
CA PRO A 299 28.33 -62.08 -8.45
C PRO A 299 29.38 -60.94 -8.13
N LYS A 300 28.92 -59.89 -7.43
CA LYS A 300 29.61 -58.89 -6.55
C LYS A 300 31.16 -58.75 -6.52
N ASP A 301 31.62 -57.49 -6.54
CA ASP A 301 32.06 -56.82 -5.29
C ASP A 301 31.70 -55.31 -5.28
N LYS A 302 31.98 -54.56 -4.20
CA LYS A 302 31.51 -53.18 -3.94
C LYS A 302 32.64 -52.14 -3.82
N SER A 303 32.44 -50.99 -4.47
CA SER A 303 32.93 -49.68 -4.00
C SER A 303 31.88 -48.58 -4.28
N ALA A 304 32.13 -47.34 -3.84
CA ALA A 304 31.08 -46.36 -3.56
C ALA A 304 30.46 -45.65 -4.78
N LYS A 305 29.17 -45.27 -4.67
CA LYS A 305 28.48 -44.40 -5.64
C LYS A 305 28.71 -42.92 -5.30
N GLY A 306 29.49 -42.20 -6.11
CA GLY A 306 29.29 -40.76 -6.30
C GLY A 306 28.04 -40.50 -7.17
N GLY A 307 27.42 -39.32 -7.09
CA GLY A 307 26.26 -39.05 -7.94
C GLY A 307 25.68 -37.63 -7.93
N LYS A 308 25.39 -37.14 -9.15
CA LYS A 308 24.41 -36.08 -9.48
C LYS A 308 24.62 -34.68 -8.84
N SER A 309 25.77 -34.05 -9.09
CA SER A 309 26.00 -32.61 -8.85
C SER A 309 26.18 -31.76 -10.11
N ALA A 310 26.43 -32.38 -11.28
CA ALA A 310 26.73 -31.66 -12.52
C ALA A 310 25.64 -30.65 -12.92
N GLY A 311 25.97 -29.36 -12.88
CA GLY A 311 25.08 -28.24 -13.24
C GLY A 311 24.40 -27.50 -12.08
N LEU A 312 24.66 -27.85 -10.82
CA LEU A 312 24.11 -27.14 -9.64
C LEU A 312 25.08 -26.12 -9.02
N GLU A 313 26.37 -26.43 -9.03
CA GLU A 313 27.45 -25.62 -8.47
C GLU A 313 28.47 -25.31 -9.59
N LEU A 314 29.35 -24.33 -9.38
CA LEU A 314 30.47 -24.07 -10.28
C LEU A 314 31.36 -25.32 -10.42
N SER A 315 31.99 -25.48 -11.60
CA SER A 315 32.94 -26.57 -11.85
C SER A 315 34.25 -26.43 -11.07
N GLU A 316 34.62 -25.19 -10.72
CA GLU A 316 35.84 -24.82 -10.01
C GLU A 316 35.46 -23.90 -8.85
N THR A 317 36.08 -24.09 -7.69
CA THR A 317 35.81 -23.29 -6.49
C THR A 317 36.71 -22.05 -6.50
N PRO A 318 36.17 -20.82 -6.33
CA PRO A 318 36.99 -19.62 -6.33
C PRO A 318 38.08 -19.61 -5.25
N GLU A 319 39.29 -19.17 -5.62
CA GLU A 319 40.49 -19.19 -4.75
C GLU A 319 40.29 -18.47 -3.42
N PHE A 320 39.49 -17.39 -3.41
CA PHE A 320 39.19 -16.61 -2.19
C PHE A 320 38.47 -17.43 -1.11
N ILE A 321 37.79 -18.54 -1.46
CA ILE A 321 37.14 -19.40 -0.48
C ILE A 321 38.19 -20.15 0.35
N GLN A 322 39.20 -20.74 -0.28
CA GLN A 322 40.26 -21.44 0.45
C GLN A 322 41.10 -20.45 1.28
N HIS A 323 41.45 -19.29 0.71
CA HIS A 323 42.25 -18.28 1.42
C HIS A 323 41.56 -17.77 2.71
N ARG A 324 40.23 -17.54 2.68
CA ARG A 324 39.48 -17.21 3.90
C ARG A 324 39.54 -18.35 4.94
N LEU A 325 39.39 -19.60 4.51
CA LEU A 325 39.40 -20.76 5.41
C LEU A 325 40.76 -20.94 6.10
N ASP A 326 41.86 -20.85 5.36
CA ASP A 326 43.22 -20.96 5.90
C ASP A 326 43.52 -19.87 6.95
N LEU A 327 43.07 -18.64 6.70
CA LEU A 327 43.19 -17.52 7.64
C LEU A 327 42.30 -17.71 8.89
N PHE A 328 41.05 -18.15 8.70
CA PHE A 328 40.12 -18.40 9.80
C PHE A 328 40.63 -19.51 10.73
N ASP A 329 41.06 -20.66 10.19
CA ASP A 329 41.52 -21.78 10.99
C ASP A 329 42.83 -21.43 11.74
N LYS A 330 43.72 -20.63 11.14
CA LYS A 330 44.92 -20.06 11.80
C LYS A 330 44.57 -19.14 12.97
N ILE A 331 43.64 -18.20 12.79
CA ILE A 331 43.28 -17.22 13.82
C ILE A 331 42.40 -17.86 14.92
N LYS A 332 41.56 -18.85 14.54
CA LYS A 332 40.79 -19.67 15.48
C LYS A 332 41.70 -20.49 16.39
N ALA A 333 42.72 -21.16 15.85
CA ALA A 333 43.69 -21.89 16.67
C ALA A 333 44.39 -20.99 17.71
N ARG A 334 44.67 -19.72 17.35
CA ARG A 334 45.18 -18.70 18.28
C ARG A 334 44.15 -18.37 19.38
N GLN A 335 42.89 -18.10 19.03
CA GLN A 335 41.88 -17.68 20.01
C GLN A 335 41.37 -18.82 20.91
N ASP A 336 41.27 -20.05 20.39
CA ASP A 336 40.95 -21.22 21.21
C ASP A 336 42.04 -21.44 22.28
N ALA A 337 43.31 -21.19 21.96
CA ALA A 337 44.41 -21.22 22.93
C ALA A 337 44.35 -20.03 23.93
N GLU A 338 44.07 -18.81 23.47
CA GLU A 338 43.85 -17.64 24.35
C GLU A 338 42.70 -17.87 25.33
N ILE A 339 41.60 -18.52 24.90
CA ILE A 339 40.45 -18.86 25.74
C ILE A 339 40.76 -20.03 26.69
N ALA A 340 41.49 -21.06 26.23
CA ALA A 340 41.92 -22.18 27.08
C ALA A 340 42.80 -21.72 28.25
N ALA A 341 43.60 -20.66 28.06
CA ALA A 341 44.45 -20.06 29.08
C ALA A 341 43.71 -19.18 30.12
N LYS A 342 42.41 -18.87 29.92
CA LYS A 342 41.65 -18.03 30.86
C LYS A 342 41.23 -18.78 32.12
N PRO A 343 41.24 -18.12 33.30
CA PRO A 343 40.82 -18.71 34.56
C PRO A 343 39.36 -19.17 34.50
N ARG A 344 39.06 -20.21 35.28
CA ARG A 344 37.76 -20.87 35.34
C ARG A 344 37.16 -20.62 36.71
N GLU A 345 36.21 -19.71 36.73
CA GLU A 345 35.60 -19.14 37.93
C GLU A 345 34.14 -19.63 38.04
N GLU A 346 33.66 -19.84 39.27
CA GLU A 346 32.26 -20.20 39.51
C GLU A 346 31.37 -18.97 39.26
N ILE A 347 30.41 -19.11 38.34
CA ILE A 347 29.48 -18.05 37.96
C ILE A 347 28.03 -18.45 38.30
N THR A 348 27.23 -17.45 38.64
CA THR A 348 25.79 -17.61 38.90
C THR A 348 25.01 -17.01 37.74
N VAL A 349 24.05 -17.79 37.21
CA VAL A 349 23.24 -17.40 36.06
C VAL A 349 21.78 -17.33 36.50
N SER A 350 21.26 -16.10 36.65
CA SER A 350 19.89 -15.85 37.12
C SER A 350 18.92 -15.87 35.93
N LEU A 351 17.86 -16.69 36.02
CA LEU A 351 16.83 -16.89 34.99
C LEU A 351 15.58 -16.04 35.26
N PRO A 352 14.70 -15.79 34.26
CA PRO A 352 13.58 -14.84 34.39
C PRO A 352 12.47 -15.33 35.33
N ASN A 353 12.49 -16.61 35.71
CA ASN A 353 11.59 -17.22 36.69
C ASN A 353 12.12 -17.12 38.14
N GLY A 354 13.21 -16.38 38.37
CA GLY A 354 13.85 -16.25 39.69
C GLY A 354 14.67 -17.47 40.12
N LYS A 355 14.84 -18.49 39.26
CA LYS A 355 15.78 -19.59 39.53
C LYS A 355 17.20 -19.15 39.17
N GLU A 356 18.18 -19.56 39.98
CA GLU A 356 19.60 -19.44 39.64
C GLU A 356 20.19 -20.81 39.30
N GLU A 357 21.07 -20.83 38.31
CA GLU A 357 21.88 -22.00 37.93
C GLU A 357 23.36 -21.68 38.16
N LYS A 358 24.15 -22.68 38.59
CA LYS A 358 25.60 -22.57 38.70
C LYS A 358 26.27 -22.93 37.36
N GLY A 359 27.35 -22.24 37.04
CA GLY A 359 28.19 -22.53 35.87
C GLY A 359 29.65 -22.19 36.10
N THR A 360 30.46 -22.44 35.09
CA THR A 360 31.90 -22.13 35.03
C THR A 360 32.17 -21.11 33.93
N SER A 361 32.92 -20.05 34.22
CA SER A 361 33.28 -19.03 33.22
C SER A 361 34.11 -19.63 32.07
N TRP A 362 33.93 -19.08 30.88
CA TRP A 362 34.57 -19.53 29.62
C TRP A 362 34.26 -20.98 29.20
N GLU A 363 33.32 -21.65 29.89
CA GLU A 363 32.93 -23.05 29.62
C GLU A 363 31.40 -23.21 29.49
N THR A 364 30.63 -22.68 30.44
CA THR A 364 29.16 -22.82 30.45
C THR A 364 28.54 -21.91 29.40
N THR A 365 27.68 -22.46 28.53
CA THR A 365 26.98 -21.70 27.47
C THR A 365 25.48 -21.58 27.76
N PRO A 366 24.77 -20.57 27.23
CA PRO A 366 23.32 -20.49 27.32
C PRO A 366 22.60 -21.73 26.77
N GLY A 367 23.13 -22.33 25.70
CA GLY A 367 22.62 -23.57 25.13
C GLY A 367 22.78 -24.78 26.05
N ALA A 368 23.86 -24.86 26.83
CA ALA A 368 24.04 -25.90 27.84
C ALA A 368 22.98 -25.77 28.96
N ILE A 369 22.73 -24.56 29.44
CA ILE A 369 21.70 -24.27 30.45
C ILE A 369 20.30 -24.61 29.92
N ALA A 370 19.95 -24.11 28.72
CA ALA A 370 18.67 -24.40 28.08
C ALA A 370 18.42 -25.92 27.91
N LYS A 371 19.47 -26.67 27.54
CA LYS A 371 19.44 -28.14 27.39
C LYS A 371 19.32 -28.87 28.73
N GLY A 372 19.94 -28.34 29.79
CA GLY A 372 19.83 -28.83 31.16
C GLY A 372 18.43 -28.67 31.74
N ILE A 373 17.76 -27.54 31.45
CA ILE A 373 16.35 -27.30 31.80
C ILE A 373 15.44 -28.27 31.03
N SER A 374 15.52 -28.30 29.69
CA SER A 374 14.93 -29.38 28.89
C SER A 374 15.42 -29.39 27.44
N LYS A 375 15.47 -30.58 26.85
CA LYS A 375 15.76 -30.75 25.41
C LYS A 375 14.81 -29.93 24.52
N SER A 376 13.52 -29.85 24.84
CA SER A 376 12.53 -29.11 24.04
C SER A 376 12.53 -27.58 24.28
N LEU A 377 13.27 -27.09 25.28
CA LEU A 377 13.62 -25.67 25.40
C LEU A 377 14.81 -25.37 24.49
N PHE A 378 15.88 -26.17 24.56
CA PHE A 378 17.03 -26.02 23.64
C PHE A 378 16.62 -26.11 22.15
N GLU A 379 15.76 -27.07 21.78
CA GLU A 379 15.31 -27.23 20.38
C GLU A 379 14.35 -26.15 19.87
N ARG A 380 13.80 -25.28 20.74
CA ARG A 380 12.98 -24.11 20.34
C ARG A 380 13.72 -22.78 20.44
N THR A 381 14.73 -22.70 21.29
CA THR A 381 15.47 -21.46 21.54
C THR A 381 16.28 -21.12 20.28
N VAL A 382 16.13 -19.89 19.81
CA VAL A 382 16.86 -19.36 18.66
C VAL A 382 18.13 -18.67 19.13
N ILE A 383 18.02 -17.86 20.19
CA ILE A 383 19.11 -17.02 20.70
C ILE A 383 18.96 -16.75 22.21
N ALA A 384 20.04 -16.37 22.90
CA ALA A 384 19.98 -15.88 24.26
C ALA A 384 20.08 -14.34 24.33
N ARG A 385 19.63 -13.78 25.45
CA ARG A 385 19.97 -12.42 25.88
C ARG A 385 20.70 -12.51 27.23
N VAL A 386 21.85 -11.87 27.34
CA VAL A 386 22.77 -11.91 28.49
C VAL A 386 23.02 -10.47 28.96
N ASP A 387 22.63 -10.15 30.19
CA ASP A 387 22.68 -8.79 30.77
C ASP A 387 22.03 -7.66 29.94
N GLY A 388 21.23 -8.02 28.91
CA GLY A 388 20.57 -7.09 27.98
C GLY A 388 21.01 -7.27 26.52
N GLU A 389 22.22 -7.77 26.28
CA GLU A 389 22.80 -7.97 24.94
C GLU A 389 22.42 -9.32 24.33
N LEU A 390 22.33 -9.43 23.00
CA LEU A 390 22.06 -10.71 22.32
C LEU A 390 23.33 -11.57 22.24
N TRP A 391 23.21 -12.87 22.50
CA TRP A 391 24.34 -13.77 22.76
C TRP A 391 24.13 -15.15 22.14
N ASP A 392 25.10 -15.64 21.35
CA ASP A 392 25.03 -16.95 20.70
C ASP A 392 24.85 -18.08 21.74
N LEU A 393 23.94 -19.04 21.48
CA LEU A 393 23.71 -20.16 22.42
C LEU A 393 24.96 -21.06 22.61
N THR A 394 25.94 -20.96 21.71
CA THR A 394 27.22 -21.66 21.75
C THR A 394 28.36 -20.83 22.35
N ARG A 395 28.21 -19.51 22.53
CA ARG A 395 29.25 -18.64 23.12
C ARG A 395 29.27 -18.84 24.65
N PRO A 396 30.40 -19.20 25.26
CA PRO A 396 30.50 -19.34 26.71
C PRO A 396 30.21 -18.03 27.45
N LEU A 397 29.69 -18.16 28.67
CA LEU A 397 29.46 -17.05 29.59
C LEU A 397 30.77 -16.65 30.28
N GLU A 398 31.04 -15.36 30.37
CA GLU A 398 32.34 -14.81 30.80
C GLU A 398 32.37 -14.45 32.29
N LYS A 399 31.19 -14.26 32.90
CA LYS A 399 30.94 -13.80 34.28
C LYS A 399 29.52 -14.22 34.72
N SER A 400 29.18 -14.01 35.99
CA SER A 400 27.79 -14.09 36.48
C SER A 400 26.90 -13.08 35.76
N CYS A 401 25.68 -13.49 35.37
CA CYS A 401 24.82 -12.70 34.48
C CYS A 401 23.33 -13.06 34.61
N LYS A 402 22.47 -12.18 34.10
CA LYS A 402 21.04 -12.46 33.86
C LYS A 402 20.87 -13.07 32.48
N LEU A 403 20.26 -14.24 32.39
CA LEU A 403 20.04 -14.98 31.15
C LEU A 403 18.56 -15.09 30.82
N GLU A 404 18.19 -14.67 29.61
CA GLU A 404 16.89 -14.88 28.99
C GLU A 404 17.06 -15.71 27.70
N LEU A 405 16.10 -16.59 27.41
CA LEU A 405 16.14 -17.51 26.28
C LEU A 405 15.00 -17.16 25.31
N LEU A 406 15.35 -16.73 24.11
CA LEU A 406 14.41 -16.22 23.10
C LEU A 406 14.15 -17.30 22.03
N ASP A 407 12.89 -17.60 21.78
CA ASP A 407 12.46 -18.52 20.72
C ASP A 407 12.20 -17.79 19.40
N PHE A 408 11.61 -18.50 18.42
CA PHE A 408 11.32 -17.93 17.10
C PHE A 408 10.16 -16.91 17.12
N GLU A 409 9.29 -16.87 18.13
CA GLU A 409 8.16 -15.94 18.10
C GLU A 409 8.55 -14.51 18.51
N HIS A 410 9.56 -14.36 19.36
CA HIS A 410 10.12 -13.07 19.74
C HIS A 410 10.81 -12.34 18.57
N THR A 411 10.62 -11.02 18.45
CA THR A 411 11.09 -10.20 17.32
C THR A 411 12.59 -10.33 17.03
N GLU A 412 13.44 -10.28 18.07
CA GLU A 412 14.88 -10.48 17.89
C GLU A 412 15.24 -11.93 17.51
N GLY A 413 14.42 -12.91 17.90
CA GLY A 413 14.55 -14.30 17.45
C GLY A 413 14.31 -14.41 15.95
N LYS A 414 13.22 -13.82 15.43
CA LYS A 414 12.94 -13.78 13.98
C LYS A 414 14.09 -13.16 13.20
N LYS A 415 14.64 -12.03 13.65
CA LYS A 415 15.81 -11.37 13.04
C LYS A 415 17.04 -12.27 13.00
N VAL A 416 17.47 -12.84 14.13
CA VAL A 416 18.65 -13.71 14.22
C VAL A 416 18.48 -14.99 13.38
N PHE A 417 17.27 -15.56 13.38
CA PHE A 417 16.93 -16.73 12.57
C PHE A 417 17.04 -16.41 11.07
N TRP A 418 16.41 -15.33 10.60
CA TRP A 418 16.45 -14.92 9.20
C TRP A 418 17.82 -14.43 8.74
N HIS A 419 18.59 -13.77 9.60
CA HIS A 419 19.98 -13.39 9.32
C HIS A 419 20.89 -14.62 9.15
N SER A 420 20.68 -15.66 9.97
CA SER A 420 21.35 -16.96 9.78
C SER A 420 20.95 -17.65 8.47
N SER A 421 19.69 -17.52 8.04
CA SER A 421 19.25 -17.98 6.73
C SER A 421 19.82 -17.17 5.57
N ALA A 422 20.12 -15.89 5.75
CA ALA A 422 20.84 -15.08 4.78
C ALA A 422 22.25 -15.65 4.53
N HIS A 423 22.97 -16.09 5.56
CA HIS A 423 24.27 -16.75 5.41
C HIS A 423 24.15 -18.08 4.63
N ILE A 424 23.10 -18.89 4.87
CA ILE A 424 22.84 -20.11 4.07
C ILE A 424 22.61 -19.77 2.58
N LEU A 425 21.88 -18.68 2.29
CA LEU A 425 21.73 -18.20 0.92
C LEU A 425 23.06 -17.70 0.33
N GLY A 426 23.89 -17.05 1.13
CA GLY A 426 25.23 -16.59 0.74
C GLY A 426 26.15 -17.75 0.34
N GLU A 427 26.20 -18.82 1.13
CA GLU A 427 26.98 -20.03 0.79
C GLU A 427 26.44 -20.69 -0.50
N ALA A 428 25.11 -20.77 -0.65
CA ALA A 428 24.49 -21.28 -1.87
C ALA A 428 24.82 -20.41 -3.10
N ALA A 429 24.91 -19.09 -2.94
CA ALA A 429 25.24 -18.15 -4.01
C ALA A 429 26.73 -18.15 -4.38
N GLU A 430 27.65 -18.20 -3.41
CA GLU A 430 29.08 -18.38 -3.66
C GLU A 430 29.32 -19.70 -4.43
N LYS A 431 28.63 -20.80 -4.07
CA LYS A 431 28.72 -22.08 -4.78
C LYS A 431 28.08 -22.08 -6.17
N ARG A 432 26.95 -21.37 -6.35
CA ARG A 432 26.23 -21.33 -7.64
C ARG A 432 26.91 -20.42 -8.67
N PHE A 433 27.48 -19.29 -8.24
CA PHE A 433 27.91 -18.20 -9.12
C PHE A 433 29.36 -17.72 -8.90
N GLY A 434 30.01 -18.05 -7.77
CA GLY A 434 31.29 -17.44 -7.39
C GLY A 434 31.20 -15.95 -7.05
N CYS A 435 29.97 -15.46 -6.82
CA CYS A 435 29.66 -14.05 -6.61
C CYS A 435 30.31 -13.49 -5.34
N TYR A 436 30.49 -12.17 -5.31
CA TYR A 436 30.93 -11.46 -4.11
C TYR A 436 29.71 -11.05 -3.29
N LEU A 437 29.61 -11.60 -2.09
CA LEU A 437 28.60 -11.24 -1.11
C LEU A 437 28.81 -9.80 -0.66
N CYS A 438 27.74 -8.99 -0.70
CA CYS A 438 27.75 -7.58 -0.31
C CYS A 438 27.09 -7.37 1.06
N ASN A 439 25.76 -7.34 1.12
CA ASN A 439 24.96 -7.06 2.33
C ASN A 439 23.78 -8.04 2.46
N GLY A 440 23.56 -8.61 3.65
CA GLY A 440 22.57 -9.68 3.87
C GLY A 440 21.74 -9.55 5.15
N PRO A 441 20.88 -8.51 5.28
CA PRO A 441 20.11 -8.27 6.49
C PRO A 441 18.80 -9.08 6.53
N PRO A 442 18.27 -9.35 7.74
CA PRO A 442 16.88 -9.76 7.91
C PRO A 442 15.93 -8.58 7.60
N THR A 443 14.70 -8.89 7.21
CA THR A 443 13.64 -7.92 6.92
C THR A 443 12.37 -8.22 7.71
N GLU A 444 11.74 -7.17 8.26
CA GLU A 444 10.49 -7.29 9.03
C GLU A 444 9.25 -7.19 8.10
N ASP A 445 9.25 -6.25 7.15
CA ASP A 445 8.28 -6.19 6.04
C ASP A 445 9.00 -5.96 4.68
N PRO A 446 8.87 -6.86 3.68
CA PRO A 446 8.29 -8.20 3.81
C PRO A 446 9.12 -9.07 4.77
N PRO A 447 8.49 -9.96 5.55
CA PRO A 447 9.20 -10.79 6.51
C PRO A 447 10.17 -11.75 5.81
N GLY A 448 11.34 -11.95 6.40
CA GLY A 448 12.38 -12.83 5.89
C GLY A 448 13.75 -12.17 5.89
N PHE A 449 14.46 -12.26 4.77
CA PHE A 449 15.79 -11.69 4.56
C PHE A 449 16.05 -11.46 3.08
N TYR A 450 17.11 -10.73 2.76
CA TYR A 450 17.71 -10.76 1.43
C TYR A 450 19.24 -10.87 1.51
N TYR A 451 19.87 -11.17 0.37
CA TYR A 451 21.30 -10.99 0.18
C TYR A 451 21.57 -10.26 -1.15
N ASP A 452 22.38 -9.20 -1.10
CA ASP A 452 22.91 -8.47 -2.26
C ASP A 452 24.21 -9.11 -2.75
N MET A 453 24.26 -9.46 -4.03
CA MET A 453 25.34 -10.22 -4.67
C MET A 453 25.93 -9.44 -5.84
N ALA A 454 27.24 -9.47 -6.00
CA ALA A 454 27.95 -8.77 -7.08
C ALA A 454 28.99 -9.68 -7.75
N ASN A 455 29.74 -9.12 -8.72
CA ASN A 455 30.78 -9.84 -9.46
C ASN A 455 30.28 -11.14 -10.14
N MET A 456 29.11 -11.08 -10.77
CA MET A 456 28.51 -12.20 -11.52
C MET A 456 28.85 -12.18 -13.03
N GLY A 457 29.68 -11.23 -13.48
CA GLY A 457 29.91 -10.97 -14.90
C GLY A 457 28.60 -10.58 -15.61
N GLU A 458 28.34 -11.18 -16.77
CA GLU A 458 27.06 -11.01 -17.50
C GLU A 458 25.91 -11.85 -16.94
N GLN A 459 26.12 -12.67 -15.89
CA GLN A 459 25.09 -13.55 -15.36
C GLN A 459 24.06 -12.78 -14.52
N VAL A 460 22.78 -12.94 -14.85
CA VAL A 460 21.63 -12.47 -14.06
C VAL A 460 20.89 -13.66 -13.47
N VAL A 461 20.28 -13.48 -12.30
CA VAL A 461 19.58 -14.57 -11.60
C VAL A 461 18.29 -14.95 -12.34
N THR A 462 18.16 -16.22 -12.72
CA THR A 462 16.95 -16.75 -13.39
C THR A 462 15.99 -17.46 -12.43
N GLU A 463 14.75 -17.75 -12.85
CA GLU A 463 13.83 -18.61 -12.11
C GLU A 463 14.29 -20.09 -12.06
N GLU A 464 15.22 -20.49 -12.92
CA GLU A 464 15.95 -21.76 -12.84
C GLU A 464 17.00 -21.71 -11.72
N ASP A 465 17.77 -20.63 -11.63
CA ASP A 465 18.75 -20.44 -10.55
C ASP A 465 18.10 -20.34 -9.18
N LYS A 466 16.94 -19.70 -9.08
CA LYS A 466 16.11 -19.66 -7.86
C LYS A 466 15.84 -21.06 -7.30
N LYS A 467 15.53 -22.03 -8.18
CA LYS A 467 15.31 -23.44 -7.81
C LYS A 467 16.63 -24.12 -7.41
N ALA A 468 17.73 -23.81 -8.11
CA ALA A 468 19.06 -24.32 -7.76
C ALA A 468 19.52 -23.81 -6.38
N LEU A 469 19.38 -22.51 -6.10
CA LEU A 469 19.70 -21.88 -4.82
C LEU A 469 18.83 -22.42 -3.68
N GLU A 470 17.52 -22.62 -3.90
CA GLU A 470 16.66 -23.26 -2.91
C GLU A 470 17.09 -24.71 -2.64
N GLN A 471 17.49 -25.47 -3.68
CA GLN A 471 18.01 -26.83 -3.54
C GLN A 471 19.36 -26.87 -2.79
N LEU A 472 20.29 -25.96 -3.10
CA LEU A 472 21.59 -25.83 -2.42
C LEU A 472 21.40 -25.44 -0.95
N SER A 473 20.58 -24.43 -0.67
CA SER A 473 20.23 -23.99 0.69
C SER A 473 19.61 -25.14 1.50
N ASN A 474 18.69 -25.89 0.90
CA ASN A 474 18.12 -27.10 1.52
C ASN A 474 19.14 -28.25 1.68
N ASN A 475 20.27 -28.25 0.97
CA ASN A 475 21.36 -29.22 1.20
C ASN A 475 22.28 -28.77 2.34
N ILE A 476 22.60 -27.48 2.43
CA ILE A 476 23.35 -26.85 3.53
C ILE A 476 22.63 -27.04 4.87
N VAL A 477 21.30 -26.85 4.91
CA VAL A 477 20.44 -27.17 6.05
C VAL A 477 20.59 -28.63 6.51
N LYS A 478 20.64 -29.59 5.57
CA LYS A 478 20.76 -31.03 5.90
C LYS A 478 22.14 -31.39 6.47
N GLN A 479 23.18 -30.64 6.12
CA GLN A 479 24.54 -30.83 6.65
C GLN A 479 24.66 -30.43 8.13
N LYS A 480 23.77 -29.56 8.63
CA LYS A 480 23.78 -29.04 10.02
C LYS A 480 25.13 -28.41 10.40
N GLN A 481 25.70 -27.65 9.48
CA GLN A 481 26.96 -26.93 9.72
C GLN A 481 26.81 -26.05 10.97
N PRO A 482 27.81 -25.96 11.86
CA PRO A 482 27.81 -25.03 12.97
C PRO A 482 28.01 -23.60 12.47
N PHE A 483 27.48 -22.63 13.21
CA PHE A 483 27.91 -21.23 13.10
C PHE A 483 29.05 -20.97 14.09
N GLU A 484 30.24 -20.66 13.59
CA GLU A 484 31.44 -20.41 14.41
C GLU A 484 31.80 -18.92 14.40
N ARG A 485 31.66 -18.26 15.56
CA ARG A 485 32.08 -16.87 15.78
C ARG A 485 33.59 -16.77 15.97
N LEU A 486 34.24 -15.79 15.35
CA LEU A 486 35.64 -15.44 15.57
C LEU A 486 35.81 -13.92 15.62
N GLU A 487 36.70 -13.40 16.47
CA GLU A 487 37.07 -11.98 16.48
C GLU A 487 38.36 -11.76 15.67
N MET A 488 38.47 -10.65 14.96
CA MET A 488 39.61 -10.34 14.11
C MET A 488 39.93 -8.84 14.16
N THR A 489 41.21 -8.49 14.11
CA THR A 489 41.66 -7.09 13.97
C THR A 489 41.27 -6.53 12.60
N LYS A 490 41.25 -5.20 12.46
CA LYS A 490 41.00 -4.54 11.17
C LYS A 490 41.92 -5.06 10.05
N ASP A 491 43.19 -5.31 10.35
CA ASP A 491 44.18 -5.78 9.38
C ASP A 491 43.95 -7.24 8.98
N GLU A 492 43.65 -8.12 9.96
CA GLU A 492 43.26 -9.52 9.70
C GLU A 492 41.99 -9.58 8.82
N LEU A 493 41.04 -8.66 9.02
CA LEU A 493 39.81 -8.57 8.22
C LEU A 493 40.07 -8.07 6.80
N LEU A 494 40.92 -7.04 6.64
CA LEU A 494 41.27 -6.52 5.31
C LEU A 494 41.99 -7.59 4.47
N GLU A 495 42.98 -8.28 5.03
CA GLU A 495 43.67 -9.39 4.35
C GLU A 495 42.72 -10.53 3.98
N MET A 496 41.78 -10.90 4.87
CA MET A 496 40.77 -11.94 4.60
C MET A 496 39.78 -11.56 3.49
N PHE A 497 39.42 -10.28 3.36
CA PHE A 497 38.37 -9.80 2.45
C PHE A 497 38.86 -8.96 1.26
N LYS A 498 40.17 -8.84 1.03
CA LYS A 498 40.83 -8.07 -0.07
C LYS A 498 40.39 -8.39 -1.51
N TYR A 499 39.63 -9.47 -1.70
CA TYR A 499 39.04 -9.81 -2.99
C TYR A 499 37.71 -9.06 -3.24
N SER A 500 37.08 -8.50 -2.19
CA SER A 500 35.74 -7.93 -2.21
C SER A 500 35.73 -6.50 -1.66
N LYS A 501 35.83 -5.52 -2.57
CA LYS A 501 35.66 -4.08 -2.31
C LYS A 501 34.44 -3.73 -1.45
N TYR A 502 33.37 -4.53 -1.53
CA TYR A 502 32.14 -4.38 -0.75
C TYR A 502 32.35 -4.65 0.74
N LYS A 503 33.16 -5.66 1.08
CA LYS A 503 33.50 -6.03 2.46
C LYS A 503 34.62 -5.13 2.97
N GLU A 504 35.62 -4.80 2.15
CA GLU A 504 36.64 -3.78 2.46
C GLU A 504 36.01 -2.43 2.83
N TYR A 505 35.05 -1.95 2.04
CA TYR A 505 34.29 -0.72 2.33
C TYR A 505 33.62 -0.78 3.72
N PHE A 506 32.94 -1.89 4.05
CA PHE A 506 32.35 -2.04 5.38
C PHE A 506 33.39 -2.12 6.51
N ILE A 507 34.55 -2.72 6.29
CA ILE A 507 35.65 -2.75 7.28
C ILE A 507 36.19 -1.34 7.50
N GLN A 508 36.48 -0.60 6.43
CA GLN A 508 36.98 0.77 6.49
C GLN A 508 36.00 1.71 7.22
N GLN A 509 34.69 1.61 6.92
CA GLN A 509 33.66 2.51 7.45
C GLN A 509 33.10 2.11 8.84
N ARG A 510 33.19 0.82 9.24
CA ARG A 510 32.51 0.31 10.46
C ARG A 510 33.43 -0.34 11.49
N VAL A 511 34.74 -0.40 11.23
CA VAL A 511 35.78 -0.87 12.16
C VAL A 511 36.82 0.24 12.32
N PRO A 512 36.84 0.98 13.44
CA PRO A 512 37.87 1.99 13.71
C PRO A 512 39.28 1.38 13.75
N ASP A 513 40.30 2.18 13.46
CA ASP A 513 41.69 1.71 13.42
C ASP A 513 42.17 1.20 14.79
N GLY A 514 42.98 0.13 14.78
CA GLY A 514 43.42 -0.56 15.99
C GLY A 514 42.34 -1.39 16.72
N THR A 515 41.08 -1.38 16.25
CA THR A 515 39.99 -2.16 16.87
C THR A 515 39.77 -3.54 16.21
N LYS A 516 38.83 -4.30 16.77
CA LYS A 516 38.41 -5.62 16.27
C LYS A 516 36.94 -5.59 15.82
N SER A 517 36.59 -6.49 14.91
CA SER A 517 35.21 -6.88 14.60
C SER A 517 35.14 -8.40 14.43
N THR A 518 33.93 -8.97 14.38
CA THR A 518 33.72 -10.41 14.22
C THR A 518 33.52 -10.84 12.77
N VAL A 519 33.82 -12.11 12.53
CA VAL A 519 33.34 -12.90 11.40
C VAL A 519 32.56 -14.12 11.92
N TYR A 520 31.70 -14.67 11.07
CA TYR A 520 31.07 -15.97 11.33
C TYR A 520 31.35 -16.92 10.16
N ARG A 521 31.81 -18.14 10.49
CA ARG A 521 31.91 -19.26 9.55
C ARG A 521 30.61 -20.06 9.57
N CYS A 522 30.18 -20.48 8.39
CA CYS A 522 29.13 -21.48 8.16
C CYS A 522 29.68 -22.45 7.10
N GLY A 523 30.28 -23.56 7.55
CA GLY A 523 30.97 -24.51 6.66
C GLY A 523 32.10 -23.85 5.84
N PRO A 524 31.99 -23.76 4.50
CA PRO A 524 32.98 -23.08 3.66
C PRO A 524 32.77 -21.55 3.57
N LEU A 525 31.60 -21.03 3.94
CA LEU A 525 31.35 -19.58 3.96
C LEU A 525 32.01 -18.97 5.20
N ILE A 526 32.69 -17.83 5.02
CA ILE A 526 33.11 -16.94 6.11
C ILE A 526 32.67 -15.52 5.74
N ASP A 527 31.89 -14.89 6.62
CA ASP A 527 31.30 -13.58 6.38
C ASP A 527 31.58 -12.57 7.51
N LEU A 528 31.78 -11.31 7.13
CA LEU A 528 31.95 -10.16 8.02
C LEU A 528 30.60 -9.84 8.68
N CYS A 529 30.44 -10.24 9.93
CA CYS A 529 29.16 -10.22 10.60
C CYS A 529 29.32 -10.01 12.11
N ARG A 530 28.50 -9.11 12.69
CA ARG A 530 28.42 -8.89 14.15
C ARG A 530 27.61 -9.98 14.88
N GLY A 531 26.75 -10.69 14.14
CA GLY A 531 25.87 -11.72 14.68
C GLY A 531 24.82 -11.17 15.65
N PRO A 532 24.30 -11.99 16.57
CA PRO A 532 24.61 -13.41 16.72
C PRO A 532 23.87 -14.30 15.71
N HIS A 533 24.12 -15.62 15.77
CA HIS A 533 23.52 -16.63 14.88
C HIS A 533 22.86 -17.80 15.63
N VAL A 534 22.07 -18.59 14.90
CA VAL A 534 21.52 -19.86 15.41
C VAL A 534 22.65 -20.92 15.55
N PRO A 535 22.51 -21.94 16.42
CA PRO A 535 23.58 -22.92 16.64
C PRO A 535 24.09 -23.66 15.39
N THR A 536 23.16 -24.06 14.50
CA THR A 536 23.48 -24.81 13.27
C THR A 536 22.53 -24.48 12.14
N THR A 537 22.92 -24.72 10.89
CA THR A 537 22.02 -24.65 9.73
C THR A 537 20.81 -25.59 9.86
N GLY A 538 20.91 -26.65 10.67
CA GLY A 538 19.84 -27.60 10.97
C GLY A 538 18.72 -27.05 11.85
N ASN A 539 18.88 -25.87 12.46
CA ASN A 539 17.81 -25.16 13.17
C ASN A 539 16.74 -24.65 12.20
N ILE A 540 17.12 -24.35 10.95
CA ILE A 540 16.26 -23.85 9.88
C ILE A 540 15.64 -25.04 9.13
N LYS A 541 14.43 -25.46 9.54
CA LYS A 541 13.80 -26.69 9.02
C LYS A 541 12.98 -26.50 7.74
N ALA A 542 12.70 -25.25 7.38
CA ALA A 542 12.04 -24.85 6.15
C ALA A 542 12.64 -23.55 5.62
N PHE A 543 12.91 -23.50 4.32
CA PHE A 543 13.59 -22.41 3.62
C PHE A 543 13.01 -22.30 2.21
N SER A 544 12.79 -21.08 1.71
CA SER A 544 12.39 -20.86 0.32
C SER A 544 12.89 -19.52 -0.24
N VAL A 545 13.24 -19.51 -1.52
CA VAL A 545 13.68 -18.30 -2.26
C VAL A 545 12.46 -17.65 -2.93
N LEU A 546 12.16 -16.41 -2.56
CA LEU A 546 10.91 -15.74 -2.96
C LEU A 546 11.03 -15.02 -4.31
N ARG A 547 12.03 -14.14 -4.45
CA ARG A 547 12.23 -13.27 -5.62
C ARG A 547 13.67 -12.82 -5.76
N ASN A 548 14.09 -12.53 -6.98
CA ASN A 548 15.28 -11.73 -7.28
C ASN A 548 14.88 -10.35 -7.84
N SER A 549 15.80 -9.38 -7.75
CA SER A 549 15.66 -8.04 -8.31
C SER A 549 17.03 -7.38 -8.45
N ALA A 550 17.21 -6.50 -9.43
CA ALA A 550 18.32 -5.55 -9.37
C ALA A 550 18.14 -4.58 -8.21
N ALA A 551 19.24 -4.21 -7.56
CA ALA A 551 19.35 -3.12 -6.59
C ALA A 551 20.63 -2.35 -6.86
N TYR A 552 20.77 -1.14 -6.31
CA TYR A 552 22.02 -0.38 -6.40
C TYR A 552 22.86 -0.54 -5.14
N TRP A 553 24.19 -0.58 -5.28
CA TRP A 553 25.07 -0.63 -4.13
C TRP A 553 24.91 0.61 -3.23
N LEU A 554 24.78 0.38 -1.92
CA LEU A 554 24.38 1.35 -0.89
C LEU A 554 23.00 2.02 -1.10
N GLY A 555 22.23 1.63 -2.12
CA GLY A 555 20.95 2.26 -2.49
C GLY A 555 21.06 3.48 -3.41
N ASP A 556 22.27 3.91 -3.76
CA ASP A 556 22.52 5.08 -4.62
C ASP A 556 22.64 4.66 -6.10
N SER A 557 21.79 5.24 -6.96
CA SER A 557 21.74 4.96 -8.39
C SER A 557 22.99 5.34 -9.19
N ASN A 558 23.92 6.09 -8.59
CA ASN A 558 25.23 6.38 -9.18
C ASN A 558 26.23 5.22 -9.02
N ASN A 559 25.98 4.30 -8.08
CA ASN A 559 26.81 3.11 -7.87
C ASN A 559 26.40 1.94 -8.79
N GLU A 560 27.22 0.89 -8.79
CA GLU A 560 26.97 -0.31 -9.58
C GLU A 560 25.72 -1.09 -9.15
N SER A 561 25.13 -1.80 -10.11
CA SER A 561 23.97 -2.66 -9.92
C SER A 561 24.39 -4.02 -9.34
N VAL A 562 23.68 -4.45 -8.29
CA VAL A 562 23.86 -5.72 -7.59
C VAL A 562 22.59 -6.58 -7.70
N GLN A 563 22.75 -7.90 -7.72
CA GLN A 563 21.63 -8.84 -7.74
C GLN A 563 21.16 -9.11 -6.31
N ARG A 564 19.99 -8.57 -5.94
CA ARG A 564 19.32 -8.86 -4.66
C ARG A 564 18.47 -10.12 -4.78
N ILE A 565 18.71 -11.11 -3.92
CA ILE A 565 17.81 -12.27 -3.77
C ILE A 565 17.16 -12.22 -2.39
N ALA A 566 15.83 -12.27 -2.34
CA ALA A 566 15.04 -12.31 -1.12
C ALA A 566 14.53 -13.74 -0.82
N GLY A 567 14.55 -14.13 0.44
CA GLY A 567 14.12 -15.45 0.92
C GLY A 567 13.37 -15.38 2.24
N ILE A 568 12.77 -16.52 2.62
CA ILE A 568 12.08 -16.72 3.89
C ILE A 568 12.45 -18.08 4.48
N SER A 569 12.37 -18.20 5.80
CA SER A 569 12.65 -19.44 6.52
C SER A 569 11.88 -19.52 7.83
N PHE A 570 11.63 -20.75 8.28
CA PHE A 570 10.84 -21.05 9.47
C PHE A 570 11.40 -22.25 10.25
N PRO A 571 11.13 -22.36 11.57
CA PRO A 571 11.57 -23.47 12.41
C PRO A 571 10.84 -24.79 12.09
N ASP A 572 9.79 -24.78 11.27
CA ASP A 572 9.07 -25.95 10.77
C ASP A 572 8.45 -25.69 9.38
N LYS A 573 7.88 -26.73 8.76
CA LYS A 573 7.31 -26.66 7.40
C LYS A 573 5.87 -26.16 7.34
N LYS A 574 5.08 -26.30 8.41
CA LYS A 574 3.69 -25.85 8.45
C LYS A 574 3.63 -24.33 8.36
N ALA A 575 4.49 -23.63 9.11
CA ALA A 575 4.61 -22.17 9.02
C ALA A 575 5.01 -21.69 7.60
N LEU A 576 5.87 -22.43 6.88
CA LEU A 576 6.21 -22.08 5.49
C LEU A 576 5.04 -22.27 4.53
N GLU A 577 4.27 -23.35 4.64
CA GLU A 577 3.09 -23.55 3.77
C GLU A 577 1.93 -22.59 4.13
N GLU A 578 1.77 -22.22 5.41
CA GLU A 578 0.85 -21.16 5.83
C GLU A 578 1.27 -19.79 5.26
N TYR A 579 2.57 -19.47 5.25
CA TYR A 579 3.08 -18.26 4.60
C TYR A 579 2.93 -18.28 3.07
N LYS A 580 3.15 -19.42 2.41
CA LYS A 580 2.88 -19.57 0.96
C LYS A 580 1.39 -19.40 0.64
N HIS A 581 0.51 -19.95 1.47
CA HIS A 581 -0.94 -19.75 1.32
C HIS A 581 -1.33 -18.28 1.49
N PHE A 582 -0.76 -17.59 2.48
CA PHE A 582 -0.92 -16.15 2.67
C PHE A 582 -0.44 -15.35 1.45
N LEU A 583 0.74 -15.64 0.91
CA LEU A 583 1.24 -15.00 -0.32
C LEU A 583 0.35 -15.29 -1.53
N ALA A 584 -0.23 -16.48 -1.65
CA ALA A 584 -1.15 -16.83 -2.73
C ALA A 584 -2.47 -16.04 -2.65
N GLU A 585 -3.03 -15.86 -1.45
CA GLU A 585 -4.21 -15.00 -1.23
C GLU A 585 -3.89 -13.52 -1.45
N ALA A 586 -2.72 -13.04 -1.00
CA ALA A 586 -2.26 -11.69 -1.28
C ALA A 586 -2.07 -11.44 -2.78
N ALA A 587 -1.54 -12.40 -3.53
CA ALA A 587 -1.38 -12.32 -4.99
C ALA A 587 -2.72 -12.33 -5.74
N LYS A 588 -3.76 -12.98 -5.21
CA LYS A 588 -5.14 -12.88 -5.74
C LYS A 588 -5.74 -11.49 -5.50
N ARG A 589 -5.49 -10.89 -4.32
CA ARG A 589 -6.05 -9.61 -3.89
C ARG A 589 -5.37 -8.38 -4.50
N ASN A 590 -4.11 -8.50 -4.94
CA ASN A 590 -3.27 -7.43 -5.49
C ASN A 590 -4.03 -6.44 -6.40
N HIS A 591 -4.12 -5.18 -5.97
CA HIS A 591 -4.97 -4.15 -6.57
C HIS A 591 -4.63 -3.88 -8.04
N ARG A 592 -3.37 -4.04 -8.46
CA ARG A 592 -2.96 -3.87 -9.86
C ARG A 592 -3.59 -4.92 -10.77
N LYS A 593 -3.68 -6.17 -10.28
CA LYS A 593 -4.34 -7.26 -11.02
C LYS A 593 -5.85 -7.00 -11.09
N ILE A 594 -6.49 -6.78 -9.95
CA ILE A 594 -7.94 -6.53 -9.87
C ILE A 594 -8.34 -5.28 -10.67
N GLY A 595 -7.54 -4.21 -10.60
CA GLY A 595 -7.75 -2.99 -11.38
C GLY A 595 -7.66 -3.22 -12.89
N THR A 596 -6.82 -4.15 -13.34
CA THR A 596 -6.78 -4.60 -14.74
C THR A 596 -8.00 -5.47 -15.08
N ASP A 597 -8.23 -6.54 -14.31
CA ASP A 597 -9.31 -7.52 -14.53
C ASP A 597 -10.71 -6.86 -14.54
N GLN A 598 -10.94 -5.87 -13.67
CA GLN A 598 -12.20 -5.12 -13.57
C GLN A 598 -12.25 -3.82 -14.41
N LYS A 599 -11.15 -3.46 -15.10
CA LYS A 599 -11.03 -2.23 -15.92
C LYS A 599 -11.27 -0.95 -15.11
N LEU A 600 -10.60 -0.84 -13.97
CA LEU A 600 -10.67 0.32 -13.06
C LEU A 600 -9.64 1.39 -13.41
N PHE A 601 -8.40 0.99 -13.70
CA PHE A 601 -7.29 1.89 -14.04
C PHE A 601 -6.19 1.14 -14.79
N PHE A 602 -5.30 1.88 -15.44
CA PHE A 602 -4.01 1.36 -15.94
C PHE A 602 -2.88 2.37 -15.67
N PHE A 603 -1.65 1.97 -15.96
CA PHE A 603 -0.45 2.82 -15.92
C PHE A 603 0.25 2.75 -17.27
N ASP A 604 0.92 3.83 -17.67
CA ASP A 604 1.61 3.97 -18.95
C ASP A 604 2.95 4.68 -18.77
N GLU A 605 3.94 4.37 -19.61
CA GLU A 605 5.28 4.97 -19.56
C GLU A 605 5.27 6.46 -19.93
N ALA A 606 4.21 6.97 -20.57
CA ALA A 606 3.99 8.39 -20.80
C ALA A 606 3.78 9.21 -19.50
N SER A 607 3.40 8.57 -18.39
CA SER A 607 3.38 9.22 -17.06
C SER A 607 3.66 8.20 -15.95
N PRO A 608 4.94 7.83 -15.73
CA PRO A 608 5.30 6.79 -14.78
C PRO A 608 4.88 7.19 -13.37
N GLY A 609 4.11 6.33 -12.68
CA GLY A 609 3.58 6.60 -11.35
C GLY A 609 2.30 7.44 -11.33
N SER A 610 1.68 7.74 -12.48
CA SER A 610 0.35 8.36 -12.56
C SER A 610 -0.67 7.35 -13.11
N ALA A 611 -1.80 7.21 -12.43
CA ALA A 611 -2.84 6.26 -12.84
C ALA A 611 -3.81 6.86 -13.86
N PHE A 612 -4.04 6.15 -14.97
CA PHE A 612 -5.12 6.45 -15.90
C PHE A 612 -6.39 5.74 -15.42
N PHE A 613 -7.24 6.47 -14.69
CA PHE A 613 -8.54 5.93 -14.23
C PHE A 613 -9.51 5.75 -15.39
N LEU A 614 -10.05 4.54 -15.50
CA LEU A 614 -11.08 4.15 -16.46
C LEU A 614 -12.49 4.42 -15.87
N PRO A 615 -13.58 4.40 -16.66
CA PRO A 615 -14.91 4.79 -16.17
C PRO A 615 -15.37 4.05 -14.90
N HIS A 616 -15.05 2.75 -14.74
CA HIS A 616 -15.37 2.03 -13.51
C HIS A 616 -14.51 2.46 -12.32
N GLY A 617 -13.24 2.86 -12.53
CA GLY A 617 -12.43 3.46 -11.47
C GLY A 617 -12.97 4.83 -11.05
N VAL A 618 -13.36 5.67 -12.01
CA VAL A 618 -13.95 6.99 -11.71
C VAL A 618 -15.24 6.86 -10.89
N ARG A 619 -16.09 5.85 -11.14
CA ARG A 619 -17.28 5.55 -10.30
C ARG A 619 -16.91 5.36 -8.82
N ILE A 620 -15.89 4.54 -8.52
CA ILE A 620 -15.40 4.29 -7.14
C ILE A 620 -14.77 5.56 -6.55
N TYR A 621 -13.90 6.23 -7.31
CA TYR A 621 -13.16 7.43 -6.88
C TYR A 621 -14.11 8.57 -6.51
N ASN A 622 -15.17 8.78 -7.31
CA ASN A 622 -16.21 9.77 -7.02
C ASN A 622 -17.02 9.38 -5.77
N ALA A 623 -17.40 8.12 -5.59
CA ALA A 623 -18.11 7.68 -4.38
C ALA A 623 -17.30 7.90 -3.08
N LEU A 624 -15.96 7.76 -3.13
CA LEU A 624 -15.07 8.11 -2.01
C LEU A 624 -15.01 9.64 -1.80
N MET A 625 -14.97 10.42 -2.88
CA MET A 625 -14.98 11.89 -2.85
C MET A 625 -16.29 12.43 -2.26
N GLU A 626 -17.43 11.90 -2.71
CA GLU A 626 -18.79 12.22 -2.23
C GLU A 626 -18.99 11.85 -0.75
N LEU A 627 -18.47 10.69 -0.33
CA LEU A 627 -18.44 10.29 1.09
C LEU A 627 -17.72 11.35 1.92
N ILE A 628 -16.45 11.63 1.61
CA ILE A 628 -15.62 12.44 2.51
C ILE A 628 -16.01 13.92 2.47
N LYS A 629 -16.40 14.47 1.32
CA LYS A 629 -16.96 15.82 1.21
C LYS A 629 -18.24 16.00 2.02
N GLY A 630 -19.14 15.01 2.01
CA GLY A 630 -20.34 15.03 2.83
C GLY A 630 -20.04 15.01 4.33
N GLU A 631 -19.01 14.28 4.77
CA GLU A 631 -18.58 14.26 6.17
C GLU A 631 -17.81 15.52 6.60
N TYR A 632 -17.12 16.18 5.65
CA TYR A 632 -16.51 17.50 5.83
C TYR A 632 -17.56 18.61 5.98
N GLN A 633 -18.58 18.63 5.12
CA GLN A 633 -19.68 19.60 5.18
C GLN A 633 -20.46 19.52 6.50
N LYS A 634 -20.70 18.31 7.02
CA LYS A 634 -21.33 18.07 8.34
C LYS A 634 -20.53 18.63 9.53
N ARG A 635 -19.23 18.92 9.35
CA ARG A 635 -18.30 19.34 10.40
C ARG A 635 -17.73 20.73 10.14
N GLU A 636 -18.44 21.54 9.35
CA GLU A 636 -18.17 22.97 9.13
C GLU A 636 -16.73 23.20 8.61
N PHE A 637 -16.33 22.42 7.60
CA PHE A 637 -15.12 22.70 6.83
C PHE A 637 -15.47 23.44 5.53
N ASP A 638 -14.76 24.54 5.29
CA ASP A 638 -14.80 25.29 4.04
C ASP A 638 -13.96 24.57 2.98
N GLU A 639 -14.58 24.21 1.84
CA GLU A 639 -13.80 23.73 0.69
C GLU A 639 -13.13 24.91 -0.03
N VAL A 640 -11.80 24.91 -0.02
CA VAL A 640 -10.96 25.89 -0.71
C VAL A 640 -10.16 25.21 -1.83
N MET A 641 -9.82 25.97 -2.87
CA MET A 641 -9.02 25.48 -4.00
C MET A 641 -7.76 26.33 -4.18
N SER A 642 -6.60 25.76 -3.88
CA SER A 642 -5.30 26.42 -4.05
C SER A 642 -4.62 26.04 -5.38
N PRO A 643 -3.87 26.94 -6.05
CA PRO A 643 -3.14 26.65 -7.29
C PRO A 643 -2.24 25.40 -7.25
N ASN A 644 -2.01 24.79 -8.42
CA ASN A 644 -1.19 23.58 -8.56
C ASN A 644 0.32 23.85 -8.71
N MET A 645 0.72 25.11 -8.95
CA MET A 645 2.07 25.52 -9.33
C MET A 645 2.43 26.84 -8.64
N TYR A 646 3.64 26.95 -8.07
CA TYR A 646 4.09 28.15 -7.36
C TYR A 646 5.59 28.44 -7.60
N LYS A 647 5.97 29.72 -7.47
CA LYS A 647 7.38 30.17 -7.43
C LYS A 647 8.12 29.48 -6.27
N ALA A 648 9.42 29.22 -6.45
CA ALA A 648 10.28 28.59 -5.45
C ALA A 648 10.21 29.28 -4.07
N ASP A 649 10.00 30.60 -4.03
CA ASP A 649 10.03 31.41 -2.82
C ASP A 649 8.90 31.08 -1.82
N LEU A 650 7.76 30.54 -2.28
CA LEU A 650 6.72 30.02 -1.37
C LEU A 650 7.27 28.86 -0.53
N TRP A 651 7.95 27.93 -1.20
CA TRP A 651 8.53 26.75 -0.58
C TRP A 651 9.72 27.11 0.32
N LYS A 652 10.55 28.08 -0.09
CA LYS A 652 11.62 28.65 0.75
C LYS A 652 11.06 29.29 2.03
N THR A 653 10.01 30.10 1.90
CA THR A 653 9.30 30.71 3.04
C THR A 653 8.83 29.63 4.02
N SER A 654 8.11 28.62 3.52
CA SER A 654 7.61 27.50 4.31
C SER A 654 8.69 26.60 4.93
N GLY A 655 9.96 26.73 4.51
CA GLY A 655 11.07 25.87 4.91
C GLY A 655 11.20 24.59 4.07
N HIS A 656 10.11 24.11 3.46
CA HIS A 656 10.08 22.86 2.69
C HIS A 656 11.13 22.79 1.58
N TRP A 657 11.53 23.90 0.96
CA TRP A 657 12.55 23.87 -0.10
C TRP A 657 13.83 23.14 0.32
N GLY A 658 14.35 23.41 1.52
CA GLY A 658 15.59 22.81 2.03
C GLY A 658 15.48 21.32 2.43
N HIS A 659 14.27 20.75 2.44
CA HIS A 659 14.00 19.37 2.85
C HIS A 659 13.28 18.53 1.77
N TYR A 660 12.70 19.18 0.74
CA TYR A 660 11.82 18.55 -0.24
C TYR A 660 12.15 18.86 -1.71
N GLU A 661 13.10 19.76 -2.03
CA GLU A 661 13.41 20.16 -3.43
C GLU A 661 13.68 18.94 -4.34
N GLU A 662 14.47 17.96 -3.89
CA GLU A 662 14.78 16.73 -4.65
C GLU A 662 13.52 15.88 -4.96
N ASN A 663 12.55 15.92 -4.04
CA ASN A 663 11.28 15.21 -4.11
C ASN A 663 10.16 16.04 -4.77
N MET A 664 10.49 17.19 -5.39
CA MET A 664 9.54 18.06 -6.09
C MET A 664 9.77 18.07 -7.61
N PHE A 665 8.69 18.14 -8.38
CA PHE A 665 8.77 18.47 -9.80
C PHE A 665 8.97 19.98 -9.96
N THR A 666 10.20 20.39 -10.27
CA THR A 666 10.57 21.80 -10.51
C THR A 666 10.94 22.04 -11.96
N PHE A 667 10.71 23.27 -12.44
CA PHE A 667 11.00 23.71 -13.80
C PHE A 667 11.12 25.24 -13.84
N GLU A 668 11.63 25.78 -14.94
CA GLU A 668 11.80 27.23 -15.12
C GLU A 668 10.65 27.84 -15.94
N VAL A 669 10.20 29.01 -15.51
CA VAL A 669 9.24 29.86 -16.22
C VAL A 669 9.79 31.29 -16.17
N GLU A 670 10.03 31.92 -17.32
CA GLU A 670 10.50 33.31 -17.41
C GLU A 670 11.81 33.61 -16.61
N LYS A 671 12.69 32.59 -16.49
CA LYS A 671 13.94 32.56 -15.69
C LYS A 671 13.75 32.47 -14.17
N GLU A 672 12.51 32.36 -13.69
CA GLU A 672 12.23 32.00 -12.30
C GLU A 672 12.04 30.48 -12.16
N LYS A 673 12.45 29.91 -11.03
CA LYS A 673 12.21 28.49 -10.73
C LYS A 673 10.84 28.33 -10.07
N PHE A 674 10.00 27.49 -10.68
CA PHE A 674 8.68 27.09 -10.19
C PHE A 674 8.70 25.61 -9.78
N GLY A 675 7.66 25.18 -9.06
CA GLY A 675 7.40 23.76 -8.79
C GLY A 675 5.92 23.45 -8.64
N LEU A 676 5.55 22.21 -8.96
CA LEU A 676 4.23 21.65 -8.66
C LEU A 676 4.09 21.44 -7.14
N LYS A 677 2.88 21.62 -6.59
CA LYS A 677 2.67 21.46 -5.14
C LYS A 677 2.79 20.01 -4.66
N PRO A 678 3.63 19.70 -3.64
CA PRO A 678 3.69 18.38 -3.01
C PRO A 678 2.74 18.23 -1.80
N MET A 679 2.09 19.33 -1.39
CA MET A 679 1.19 19.50 -0.23
C MET A 679 0.39 20.82 -0.39
N ASN A 680 -0.75 20.97 0.27
CA ASN A 680 -1.56 22.21 0.15
C ASN A 680 -1.24 23.30 1.20
N CYS A 681 -0.67 22.94 2.35
CA CYS A 681 -0.48 23.83 3.53
C CYS A 681 0.10 25.22 3.22
N PRO A 682 1.19 25.37 2.43
CA PRO A 682 1.73 26.69 2.06
C PRO A 682 0.76 27.57 1.25
N GLY A 683 -0.17 26.97 0.50
CA GLY A 683 -1.26 27.67 -0.17
C GLY A 683 -2.34 28.13 0.81
N HIS A 684 -2.70 27.28 1.79
CA HIS A 684 -3.70 27.61 2.82
C HIS A 684 -3.19 28.71 3.76
N CYS A 685 -1.90 28.72 4.08
CA CYS A 685 -1.25 29.83 4.76
C CYS A 685 -1.38 31.16 3.99
N LYS A 686 -1.42 31.13 2.65
CA LYS A 686 -1.67 32.34 1.83
C LYS A 686 -3.13 32.76 1.78
N ILE A 687 -4.08 31.82 1.88
CA ILE A 687 -5.52 32.11 2.01
C ILE A 687 -5.80 32.76 3.38
N PHE A 688 -5.26 32.17 4.45
CA PHE A 688 -5.36 32.74 5.81
C PHE A 688 -4.73 34.13 5.87
N ALA A 689 -3.51 34.31 5.36
CA ALA A 689 -2.81 35.61 5.35
C ALA A 689 -3.46 36.69 4.47
N HIS A 690 -4.45 36.35 3.63
CA HIS A 690 -5.24 37.31 2.85
C HIS A 690 -6.50 37.80 3.60
N SER A 691 -6.87 37.13 4.69
CA SER A 691 -8.14 37.33 5.39
C SER A 691 -7.95 38.06 6.73
N ASP A 692 -8.86 38.98 7.07
CA ASP A 692 -8.86 39.68 8.36
C ASP A 692 -9.53 38.81 9.45
N VAL A 693 -8.78 37.83 9.97
CA VAL A 693 -9.27 36.84 10.94
C VAL A 693 -9.26 37.38 12.38
N THR A 694 -10.31 37.11 13.15
CA THR A 694 -10.40 37.38 14.60
C THR A 694 -10.51 36.08 15.41
N TYR A 695 -10.33 36.16 16.72
CA TYR A 695 -10.48 35.00 17.63
C TYR A 695 -11.87 34.32 17.58
N LYS A 696 -12.90 35.01 17.07
CA LYS A 696 -14.26 34.47 16.91
C LYS A 696 -14.45 33.62 15.66
N ASP A 697 -13.57 33.80 14.68
CA ASP A 697 -13.57 33.08 13.42
C ASP A 697 -12.71 31.79 13.50
N LEU A 698 -12.12 31.54 14.68
CA LEU A 698 -11.35 30.33 15.01
C LEU A 698 -12.21 29.38 15.87
N PRO A 699 -12.24 28.06 15.60
CA PRO A 699 -11.37 27.35 14.67
C PRO A 699 -11.84 27.46 13.21
N TRP A 700 -10.96 27.93 12.32
CA TRP A 700 -11.25 28.01 10.88
C TRP A 700 -10.72 26.75 10.17
N ARG A 701 -11.62 26.00 9.52
CA ARG A 701 -11.37 24.65 9.06
C ARG A 701 -11.35 24.56 7.52
N MET A 702 -10.18 24.66 6.89
CA MET A 702 -10.05 24.59 5.42
C MET A 702 -9.84 23.15 4.92
N ALA A 703 -10.53 22.73 3.85
CA ALA A 703 -10.30 21.46 3.15
C ALA A 703 -9.99 21.71 1.65
N ASP A 704 -9.03 21.00 1.06
CA ASP A 704 -8.61 21.20 -0.34
C ASP A 704 -8.29 19.88 -1.04
N PHE A 705 -9.18 19.50 -1.94
CA PHE A 705 -9.07 18.30 -2.77
C PHE A 705 -8.18 18.53 -4.00
N GLY A 706 -7.21 19.44 -3.93
CA GLY A 706 -6.30 19.81 -5.00
C GLY A 706 -5.33 18.70 -5.40
N VAL A 707 -4.77 18.84 -6.60
CA VAL A 707 -3.87 17.81 -7.17
C VAL A 707 -2.44 18.04 -6.68
N LEU A 708 -1.87 17.01 -6.07
CA LEU A 708 -0.53 17.01 -5.49
C LEU A 708 0.44 16.15 -6.32
N HIS A 709 1.71 16.57 -6.34
CA HIS A 709 2.76 15.92 -7.10
C HIS A 709 4.05 15.78 -6.28
N ARG A 710 4.58 14.55 -6.16
CA ARG A 710 5.89 14.26 -5.54
C ARG A 710 6.75 13.45 -6.51
N ASN A 711 8.01 13.83 -6.67
CA ASN A 711 8.97 13.18 -7.57
C ASN A 711 9.54 11.89 -6.94
N GLU A 712 8.65 10.95 -6.59
CA GLU A 712 9.02 9.64 -6.04
C GLU A 712 10.02 8.91 -6.96
N PHE A 713 11.03 8.26 -6.38
CA PHE A 713 11.98 7.43 -7.13
C PHE A 713 11.25 6.34 -7.91
N SER A 714 11.66 6.11 -9.16
CA SER A 714 10.97 5.18 -10.08
C SER A 714 10.85 3.76 -9.52
N GLY A 715 11.89 3.27 -8.84
CA GLY A 715 11.90 1.96 -8.18
C GLY A 715 11.02 1.84 -6.93
N ALA A 716 10.49 2.95 -6.40
CA ALA A 716 9.57 2.97 -5.26
C ALA A 716 8.08 2.99 -5.67
N LEU A 717 7.78 3.20 -6.95
CA LEU A 717 6.41 3.27 -7.47
C LEU A 717 5.71 1.90 -7.37
N SER A 718 4.49 1.88 -6.83
CA SER A 718 3.77 0.63 -6.50
C SER A 718 2.27 0.75 -6.75
N GLY A 719 1.88 0.68 -8.03
CA GLY A 719 0.48 0.80 -8.43
C GLY A 719 -0.15 2.08 -7.88
N LEU A 720 -1.30 1.97 -7.23
CA LEU A 720 -1.97 3.09 -6.56
C LEU A 720 -1.43 3.39 -5.14
N THR A 721 -0.69 2.47 -4.52
CA THR A 721 -0.23 2.63 -3.12
C THR A 721 0.96 3.58 -2.96
N ARG A 722 1.75 3.78 -4.03
CA ARG A 722 2.82 4.81 -4.09
C ARG A 722 2.93 5.34 -5.52
N VAL A 723 2.59 6.62 -5.68
CA VAL A 723 2.29 7.32 -6.94
C VAL A 723 2.94 8.71 -6.97
N ARG A 724 3.15 9.26 -8.17
CA ARG A 724 3.73 10.59 -8.40
C ARG A 724 2.69 11.71 -8.44
N ARG A 725 1.56 11.49 -9.14
CA ARG A 725 0.33 12.30 -9.02
C ARG A 725 -0.59 11.64 -8.02
N PHE A 726 -1.14 12.43 -7.10
CA PHE A 726 -2.19 11.99 -6.19
C PHE A 726 -3.12 13.14 -5.82
N GLN A 727 -4.21 12.80 -5.15
CA GLN A 727 -5.15 13.75 -4.56
C GLN A 727 -5.42 13.31 -3.13
N GLN A 728 -5.50 14.24 -2.19
CA GLN A 728 -5.73 13.93 -0.77
C GLN A 728 -7.06 14.50 -0.30
N ASP A 729 -7.60 13.93 0.78
CA ASP A 729 -8.67 14.55 1.57
C ASP A 729 -8.05 15.52 2.60
N ASP A 730 -7.15 16.38 2.12
CA ASP A 730 -6.24 17.23 2.91
C ASP A 730 -6.97 18.43 3.51
N ALA A 731 -6.73 18.71 4.78
CA ALA A 731 -7.34 19.83 5.48
C ALA A 731 -6.41 20.45 6.54
N HIS A 732 -6.55 21.76 6.72
CA HIS A 732 -5.79 22.58 7.65
C HIS A 732 -6.75 23.35 8.54
N ILE A 733 -6.68 23.08 9.84
CA ILE A 733 -7.47 23.78 10.86
C ILE A 733 -6.57 24.85 11.49
N PHE A 734 -6.96 26.10 11.40
CA PHE A 734 -6.34 27.20 12.13
C PHE A 734 -7.13 27.44 13.42
N CYS A 735 -6.48 27.37 14.57
CA CYS A 735 -7.14 27.43 15.88
C CYS A 735 -6.29 28.15 16.93
N THR A 736 -6.88 28.47 18.08
CA THR A 736 -6.14 28.96 19.25
C THR A 736 -5.42 27.80 19.97
N VAL A 737 -4.44 28.12 20.82
CA VAL A 737 -3.63 27.13 21.55
C VAL A 737 -4.45 26.24 22.49
N ASP A 738 -5.63 26.70 22.91
CA ASP A 738 -6.52 25.97 23.82
C ASP A 738 -7.57 25.14 23.08
N GLN A 739 -7.98 25.57 21.87
CA GLN A 739 -8.87 24.82 20.97
C GLN A 739 -8.26 23.49 20.45
N ILE A 740 -6.93 23.33 20.49
CA ILE A 740 -6.22 22.14 19.98
C ILE A 740 -6.86 20.84 20.45
N ARG A 741 -7.22 20.73 21.73
CA ARG A 741 -7.77 19.48 22.28
C ARG A 741 -9.14 19.15 21.70
N GLU A 742 -10.01 20.15 21.55
CA GLU A 742 -11.36 19.98 21.03
C GLU A 742 -11.33 19.56 19.56
N GLU A 743 -10.48 20.19 18.74
CA GLU A 743 -10.31 19.83 17.33
C GLU A 743 -9.70 18.43 17.13
N ILE A 744 -8.80 17.97 18.01
CA ILE A 744 -8.28 16.59 17.98
C ILE A 744 -9.34 15.57 18.44
N GLU A 745 -10.11 15.86 19.50
CA GLU A 745 -11.21 14.97 19.92
C GLU A 745 -12.33 14.90 18.84
N SER A 746 -12.63 16.01 18.15
CA SER A 746 -13.52 16.07 16.99
C SER A 746 -12.99 15.28 15.78
N ALA A 747 -11.69 15.36 15.51
CA ALA A 747 -11.05 14.59 14.43
C ALA A 747 -11.10 13.07 14.69
N PHE A 748 -11.10 12.61 15.95
CA PHE A 748 -11.29 11.19 16.28
C PHE A 748 -12.72 10.68 16.05
N ASP A 749 -13.75 11.52 16.24
CA ASP A 749 -15.13 11.18 15.84
C ASP A 749 -15.22 10.98 14.33
N PHE A 750 -14.70 11.92 13.54
CA PHE A 750 -14.71 11.84 12.07
C PHE A 750 -13.94 10.59 11.58
N LEU A 751 -12.77 10.32 12.15
CA LEU A 751 -12.02 9.10 11.89
C LEU A 751 -12.86 7.84 12.14
N SER A 752 -13.59 7.80 13.25
CA SER A 752 -14.48 6.70 13.62
C SER A 752 -15.67 6.57 12.65
N SER A 753 -16.31 7.67 12.25
CA SER A 753 -17.46 7.66 11.34
C SER A 753 -17.10 7.15 9.95
N VAL A 754 -15.89 7.46 9.45
CA VAL A 754 -15.43 7.03 8.13
C VAL A 754 -14.94 5.59 8.14
N TYR A 755 -14.11 5.19 9.09
CA TYR A 755 -13.53 3.84 9.10
C TYR A 755 -14.53 2.75 9.46
N GLY A 756 -15.55 3.07 10.26
CA GLY A 756 -16.66 2.16 10.55
C GLY A 756 -17.40 1.70 9.29
N ILE A 757 -17.63 2.60 8.33
CA ILE A 757 -18.28 2.30 7.03
C ILE A 757 -17.49 1.26 6.22
N PHE A 758 -16.16 1.26 6.32
CA PHE A 758 -15.30 0.31 5.62
C PHE A 758 -15.00 -0.98 6.40
N GLY A 759 -15.37 -1.04 7.68
CA GLY A 759 -15.03 -2.18 8.55
C GLY A 759 -13.54 -2.29 8.87
N PHE A 760 -12.77 -1.21 8.77
CA PHE A 760 -11.35 -1.21 9.12
C PHE A 760 -11.15 -1.26 10.64
N THR A 761 -10.11 -1.98 11.07
CA THR A 761 -9.52 -1.81 12.40
C THR A 761 -8.26 -0.95 12.29
N PHE A 762 -7.97 -0.18 13.34
CA PHE A 762 -6.86 0.75 13.36
C PHE A 762 -6.08 0.71 14.68
N LYS A 763 -4.83 1.14 14.63
CA LYS A 763 -4.03 1.58 15.78
C LYS A 763 -3.75 3.07 15.66
N LEU A 764 -3.60 3.73 16.81
CA LEU A 764 -3.10 5.11 16.90
C LEU A 764 -1.65 5.08 17.41
N LYS A 765 -0.79 5.94 16.90
CA LYS A 765 0.58 6.11 17.42
C LYS A 765 0.88 7.57 17.69
N LEU A 766 1.48 7.87 18.85
CA LEU A 766 1.97 9.20 19.16
C LEU A 766 3.44 9.31 18.77
N SER A 767 3.71 10.02 17.68
CA SER A 767 5.04 10.20 17.11
C SER A 767 5.66 11.51 17.63
N THR A 768 6.62 11.37 18.53
CA THR A 768 7.23 12.47 19.31
C THR A 768 8.51 13.02 18.67
N ARG A 769 9.03 14.11 19.24
CA ARG A 769 10.13 14.96 18.76
C ARG A 769 11.32 14.17 18.17
N PRO A 770 11.62 14.35 16.86
CA PRO A 770 12.80 13.77 16.22
C PRO A 770 14.10 14.43 16.71
N GLU A 771 15.26 13.83 16.41
CA GLU A 771 16.57 14.44 16.69
C GLU A 771 16.75 15.83 16.02
N LYS A 772 16.12 16.03 14.86
CA LYS A 772 16.12 17.28 14.09
C LYS A 772 14.73 17.92 14.12
N TYR A 773 14.51 18.86 15.02
CA TYR A 773 13.27 19.60 15.17
C TYR A 773 13.51 21.12 15.05
N VAL A 774 12.42 21.87 14.84
CA VAL A 774 12.41 23.34 14.93
C VAL A 774 11.41 23.80 15.99
N GLY A 775 11.63 25.00 16.53
CA GLY A 775 10.81 25.57 17.60
C GLY A 775 11.24 25.15 19.00
N ASP A 776 10.56 25.71 19.99
CA ASP A 776 11.00 25.72 21.39
C ASP A 776 10.66 24.41 22.12
N ILE A 777 11.56 23.92 22.98
CA ILE A 777 11.38 22.67 23.72
C ILE A 777 10.08 22.68 24.53
N ALA A 778 9.76 23.79 25.22
CA ALA A 778 8.52 23.93 25.98
C ALA A 778 7.24 23.87 25.12
N THR A 779 7.29 24.39 23.90
CA THR A 779 6.17 24.31 22.94
C THR A 779 5.95 22.86 22.50
N TRP A 780 7.03 22.14 22.21
CA TRP A 780 7.02 20.71 21.90
C TRP A 780 6.48 19.87 23.06
N ASP A 781 7.00 20.06 24.28
CA ASP A 781 6.58 19.30 25.46
C ASP A 781 5.10 19.55 25.78
N SER A 782 4.60 20.79 25.58
CA SER A 782 3.17 21.10 25.70
C SER A 782 2.33 20.48 24.57
N ALA A 783 2.85 20.37 23.36
CA ALA A 783 2.14 19.81 22.21
C ALA A 783 2.00 18.28 22.33
N GLU A 784 3.09 17.60 22.70
CA GLU A 784 3.09 16.16 22.96
C GLU A 784 2.11 15.79 24.09
N LYS A 785 2.15 16.52 25.21
CA LYS A 785 1.22 16.32 26.32
C LYS A 785 -0.25 16.53 25.93
N LYS A 786 -0.55 17.54 25.11
CA LYS A 786 -1.93 17.79 24.63
C LYS A 786 -2.44 16.65 23.72
N LEU A 787 -1.59 16.08 22.88
CA LEU A 787 -1.94 14.91 22.07
C LEU A 787 -2.08 13.64 22.92
N GLU A 788 -1.22 13.43 23.92
CA GLU A 788 -1.34 12.34 24.89
C GLU A 788 -2.64 12.43 25.71
N GLU A 789 -3.00 13.61 26.23
CA GLU A 789 -4.26 13.83 26.95
C GLU A 789 -5.49 13.55 26.07
N ALA A 790 -5.47 13.96 24.80
CA ALA A 790 -6.54 13.66 23.85
C ALA A 790 -6.62 12.16 23.48
N LEU A 791 -5.47 11.49 23.32
CA LEU A 791 -5.40 10.05 23.07
C LEU A 791 -5.90 9.23 24.25
N ASN A 792 -5.59 9.64 25.49
CA ASN A 792 -6.10 9.01 26.70
C ASN A 792 -7.61 9.23 26.85
N SER A 793 -8.09 10.46 26.66
CA SER A 793 -9.53 10.80 26.60
C SER A 793 -10.29 9.91 25.58
N PHE A 794 -9.73 9.73 24.38
CA PHE A 794 -10.32 8.86 23.36
C PHE A 794 -10.24 7.37 23.71
N SER A 795 -9.11 6.92 24.30
CA SER A 795 -8.90 5.53 24.73
C SER A 795 -9.89 5.12 25.83
N GLU A 796 -10.12 5.98 26.82
CA GLU A 796 -11.12 5.75 27.87
C GLU A 796 -12.55 5.68 27.33
N LYS A 797 -12.90 6.53 26.35
CA LYS A 797 -14.23 6.56 25.71
C LYS A 797 -14.53 5.36 24.81
N THR A 798 -13.51 4.78 24.17
CA THR A 798 -13.70 3.79 23.07
C THR A 798 -13.04 2.43 23.29
N GLY A 799 -12.13 2.30 24.26
CA GLY A 799 -11.27 1.13 24.41
C GLY A 799 -10.17 1.01 23.36
N ALA A 800 -10.01 2.00 22.47
CA ALA A 800 -8.95 2.03 21.47
C ALA A 800 -7.57 2.09 22.13
N LYS A 801 -6.59 1.36 21.57
CA LYS A 801 -5.21 1.32 22.09
C LYS A 801 -4.29 2.17 21.23
N TRP A 802 -3.41 2.93 21.89
CA TRP A 802 -2.36 3.70 21.25
C TRP A 802 -0.97 3.29 21.76
N GLU A 803 0.07 3.57 20.97
CA GLU A 803 1.48 3.26 21.28
C GLU A 803 2.37 4.48 21.00
N PHE A 804 3.43 4.70 21.79
CA PHE A 804 4.44 5.71 21.46
C PHE A 804 5.28 5.27 20.26
N ASN A 805 5.65 6.23 19.42
CA ASN A 805 6.55 6.05 18.27
C ASN A 805 7.70 7.07 18.36
N PRO A 806 8.68 6.84 19.26
CA PRO A 806 9.63 7.90 19.66
C PRO A 806 10.52 8.37 18.51
N GLY A 807 10.58 9.68 18.31
CA GLY A 807 11.47 10.31 17.32
C GLY A 807 10.96 10.31 15.88
N ASP A 808 9.73 9.84 15.60
CA ASP A 808 9.12 9.86 14.27
C ASP A 808 8.22 11.11 14.03
N GLY A 809 8.21 12.09 14.94
CA GLY A 809 7.47 13.34 14.78
C GLY A 809 7.90 14.12 13.52
N ALA A 810 7.01 14.97 12.98
CA ALA A 810 7.39 15.88 11.90
C ALA A 810 8.38 16.93 12.41
N PHE A 811 9.28 17.47 11.59
CA PHE A 811 10.30 18.42 12.06
C PHE A 811 9.71 19.69 12.71
N TYR A 812 8.45 20.02 12.43
CA TYR A 812 7.71 21.18 12.93
C TYR A 812 6.74 20.91 14.09
N GLY A 813 6.52 19.64 14.48
CA GLY A 813 5.66 19.29 15.62
C GLY A 813 5.29 17.81 15.69
N PRO A 814 4.70 17.38 16.83
CA PRO A 814 4.32 16.00 17.05
C PRO A 814 3.06 15.63 16.23
N LYS A 815 2.92 14.35 15.91
CA LYS A 815 1.79 13.83 15.11
C LYS A 815 1.18 12.56 15.71
N ILE A 816 -0.13 12.42 15.47
CA ILE A 816 -0.85 11.17 15.68
C ILE A 816 -0.94 10.46 14.34
N ASP A 817 -0.33 9.28 14.25
CA ASP A 817 -0.34 8.44 13.07
C ASP A 817 -1.37 7.31 13.20
N ILE A 818 -2.12 7.11 12.12
CA ILE A 818 -3.28 6.23 12.11
C ILE A 818 -3.02 5.07 11.16
N ALA A 819 -2.69 3.94 11.78
CA ALA A 819 -2.30 2.71 11.14
C ALA A 819 -3.53 1.81 10.93
N LEU A 820 -4.03 1.77 9.69
CA LEU A 820 -5.11 0.87 9.26
C LEU A 820 -4.60 -0.55 9.03
N PHE A 821 -5.43 -1.55 9.34
CA PHE A 821 -5.18 -2.95 8.99
C PHE A 821 -6.10 -3.40 7.87
N ASP A 822 -5.51 -3.86 6.77
CA ASP A 822 -6.29 -4.44 5.67
C ASP A 822 -6.70 -5.90 5.93
N ALA A 823 -7.46 -6.51 5.01
CA ALA A 823 -7.90 -7.90 5.12
C ALA A 823 -6.76 -8.95 5.09
N LEU A 824 -5.51 -8.52 4.85
CA LEU A 824 -4.28 -9.33 4.93
C LEU A 824 -3.45 -8.97 6.18
N LYS A 825 -3.99 -8.12 7.08
CA LYS A 825 -3.34 -7.59 8.29
C LYS A 825 -2.04 -6.81 8.03
N ARG A 826 -1.85 -6.26 6.83
CA ARG A 826 -0.76 -5.32 6.56
C ARG A 826 -1.12 -3.95 7.13
N GLU A 827 -0.12 -3.26 7.67
CA GLU A 827 -0.26 -1.95 8.30
C GLU A 827 -0.13 -0.83 7.27
N HIS A 828 -1.14 0.04 7.16
CA HIS A 828 -1.14 1.21 6.28
C HIS A 828 -1.42 2.47 7.07
N GLN A 829 -0.40 3.30 7.29
CA GLN A 829 -0.57 4.69 7.74
C GLN A 829 -1.37 5.45 6.66
N CYS A 830 -2.61 5.84 6.95
CA CYS A 830 -3.48 6.53 5.99
C CYS A 830 -3.99 7.86 6.55
N GLY A 831 -4.62 7.84 7.72
CA GLY A 831 -4.95 9.04 8.46
C GLY A 831 -3.71 9.62 9.15
N THR A 832 -3.75 10.92 9.41
CA THR A 832 -2.73 11.61 10.22
C THR A 832 -3.32 12.89 10.82
N MET A 833 -2.86 13.29 12.01
CA MET A 833 -3.17 14.57 12.64
C MET A 833 -1.86 15.16 13.16
N GLN A 834 -1.42 16.30 12.63
CA GLN A 834 -0.08 16.86 12.90
C GLN A 834 -0.19 18.31 13.35
N LEU A 835 0.45 18.67 14.47
CA LEU A 835 0.48 20.04 14.95
C LEU A 835 1.66 20.80 14.32
N ASP A 836 1.41 22.01 13.82
CA ASP A 836 2.44 22.89 13.26
C ASP A 836 2.35 24.31 13.86
N PHE A 837 3.41 24.67 14.59
CA PHE A 837 3.64 25.99 15.18
C PHE A 837 4.63 26.83 14.34
N ASN A 838 5.29 26.23 13.36
CA ASN A 838 6.38 26.78 12.56
C ASN A 838 5.90 27.39 11.23
N LEU A 839 4.94 26.80 10.48
CA LEU A 839 4.37 27.48 9.31
C LEU A 839 3.63 28.77 9.68
N PRO A 840 2.80 28.82 10.75
CA PRO A 840 2.19 30.07 11.19
C PRO A 840 3.22 31.18 11.50
N ARG A 841 4.34 30.84 12.15
CA ARG A 841 5.47 31.76 12.36
C ARG A 841 6.13 32.18 11.02
N ARG A 842 6.46 31.24 10.15
CA ARG A 842 7.14 31.49 8.85
C ARG A 842 6.33 32.33 7.87
N PHE A 843 5.01 32.16 7.84
CA PHE A 843 4.10 32.95 7.02
C PHE A 843 3.65 34.26 7.71
N LYS A 844 4.10 34.51 8.94
CA LYS A 844 3.70 35.62 9.80
C LYS A 844 2.18 35.72 10.00
N LEU A 845 1.53 34.56 10.13
CA LEU A 845 0.09 34.49 10.37
C LEU A 845 -0.25 35.11 11.73
N ARG A 846 -1.40 35.78 11.77
CA ARG A 846 -1.93 36.49 12.94
C ARG A 846 -3.45 36.55 12.88
N TYR A 847 -4.12 36.58 14.03
CA TYR A 847 -5.53 36.91 14.18
C TYR A 847 -5.70 38.00 15.25
N VAL A 848 -6.81 38.74 15.22
CA VAL A 848 -7.14 39.73 16.27
C VAL A 848 -7.56 38.98 17.54
N ALA A 849 -6.76 39.15 18.60
CA ALA A 849 -6.90 38.42 19.86
C ALA A 849 -8.05 38.96 20.72
N ASN A 850 -8.58 38.11 21.59
CA ASN A 850 -9.54 38.49 22.63
C ASN A 850 -8.87 39.29 23.76
N LYS A 851 -9.64 40.12 24.48
CA LYS A 851 -9.16 40.84 25.66
C LYS A 851 -8.94 39.88 26.84
N GLY A 852 -7.74 39.29 26.89
CA GLY A 852 -7.31 38.34 27.91
C GLY A 852 -6.47 37.18 27.39
N GLU A 853 -6.36 37.01 26.07
CA GLU A 853 -5.50 35.97 25.48
C GLU A 853 -4.01 36.31 25.67
N SER A 854 -3.27 35.38 26.28
CA SER A 854 -1.83 35.51 26.53
C SER A 854 -1.05 35.52 25.21
N GLY A 855 -0.54 36.70 24.85
CA GLY A 855 -0.01 37.04 23.53
C GLY A 855 -0.19 38.53 23.22
N VAL A 856 -1.21 39.15 23.84
CA VAL A 856 -1.26 40.60 24.04
C VAL A 856 -0.09 41.01 24.93
N SER A 857 0.94 41.62 24.35
CA SER A 857 2.12 42.09 25.07
C SER A 857 1.96 43.53 25.55
N ASP A 858 2.15 43.72 26.85
CA ASP A 858 2.31 45.05 27.49
C ASP A 858 3.77 45.52 27.34
N GLY A 859 4.28 45.48 26.09
CA GLY A 859 5.67 45.79 25.73
C GLY A 859 6.68 44.64 25.83
N SER A 860 6.31 43.45 26.34
CA SER A 860 7.23 42.32 26.56
C SER A 860 6.80 41.01 25.87
N ASN A 861 6.77 40.98 24.53
CA ASN A 861 6.43 39.75 23.77
C ASN A 861 7.69 38.88 23.49
N PRO A 862 7.62 37.55 23.62
CA PRO A 862 8.67 36.65 23.12
C PRO A 862 8.62 36.43 21.60
N GLU A 863 7.55 36.88 20.91
CA GLU A 863 7.48 36.92 19.44
C GLU A 863 7.53 38.37 18.95
N GLU A 864 8.72 38.83 18.56
CA GLU A 864 9.02 40.23 18.20
C GLU A 864 8.28 40.74 16.94
N ASP A 865 7.66 39.87 16.15
CA ASP A 865 7.03 40.22 14.87
C ASP A 865 5.49 40.36 14.90
N LEU A 866 4.87 40.24 16.08
CA LEU A 866 3.42 40.40 16.28
C LEU A 866 3.06 41.80 16.81
N PRO A 867 2.14 42.55 16.16
CA PRO A 867 1.61 43.80 16.71
C PRO A 867 0.76 43.57 17.96
N ALA A 868 0.70 44.56 18.85
CA ALA A 868 -0.19 44.52 20.02
C ALA A 868 -1.65 44.30 19.63
N GLY A 869 -2.35 43.45 20.39
CA GLY A 869 -3.74 43.04 20.09
C GLY A 869 -3.88 41.91 19.06
N TYR A 870 -2.77 41.38 18.51
CA TYR A 870 -2.78 40.20 17.66
C TYR A 870 -2.12 39.00 18.36
N ALA A 871 -2.59 37.80 18.05
CA ALA A 871 -1.99 36.53 18.42
C ALA A 871 -1.77 35.66 17.17
N ARG A 872 -0.98 34.59 17.30
CA ARG A 872 -0.61 33.69 16.20
C ARG A 872 -1.41 32.38 16.27
N PRO A 873 -2.05 31.92 15.18
CA PRO A 873 -2.83 30.68 15.20
C PRO A 873 -1.90 29.46 15.22
N VAL A 874 -2.38 28.36 15.77
CA VAL A 874 -1.80 27.03 15.58
C VAL A 874 -2.48 26.39 14.36
N MET A 875 -1.71 25.67 13.54
CA MET A 875 -2.25 24.91 12.41
C MET A 875 -2.24 23.42 12.73
N ILE A 876 -3.36 22.74 12.47
CA ILE A 876 -3.46 21.27 12.52
C ILE A 876 -3.60 20.77 11.08
N HIS A 877 -2.60 20.04 10.58
CA HIS A 877 -2.69 19.28 9.34
C HIS A 877 -3.45 17.99 9.60
N ARG A 878 -4.39 17.62 8.73
CA ARG A 878 -5.00 16.29 8.81
C ARG A 878 -5.49 15.74 7.47
N ALA A 879 -5.59 14.42 7.43
CA ALA A 879 -6.28 13.64 6.40
C ALA A 879 -6.91 12.41 7.08
N VAL A 880 -8.03 11.89 6.58
CA VAL A 880 -8.70 10.70 7.11
C VAL A 880 -8.55 9.52 6.15
N LEU A 881 -8.76 9.73 4.84
CA LEU A 881 -8.49 8.71 3.82
C LEU A 881 -7.01 8.68 3.41
N GLY A 882 -6.30 9.79 3.52
CA GLY A 882 -4.92 9.94 3.05
C GLY A 882 -4.91 10.45 1.61
N SER A 883 -4.44 9.63 0.66
CA SER A 883 -4.68 9.87 -0.77
C SER A 883 -5.77 8.95 -1.31
N PHE A 884 -6.60 9.47 -2.22
CA PHE A 884 -7.67 8.69 -2.84
C PHE A 884 -7.12 7.49 -3.61
N GLU A 885 -5.97 7.64 -4.28
CA GLU A 885 -5.26 6.52 -4.91
C GLU A 885 -4.91 5.43 -3.89
N ARG A 886 -4.23 5.78 -2.79
CA ARG A 886 -3.79 4.78 -1.80
C ARG A 886 -4.97 4.10 -1.13
N MET A 887 -5.99 4.87 -0.74
CA MET A 887 -7.23 4.33 -0.16
C MET A 887 -7.96 3.41 -1.16
N PHE A 888 -8.07 3.79 -2.43
CA PHE A 888 -8.62 2.94 -3.50
C PHE A 888 -7.84 1.62 -3.60
N GLY A 889 -6.51 1.67 -3.62
CA GLY A 889 -5.65 0.49 -3.67
C GLY A 889 -5.88 -0.45 -2.48
N ILE A 890 -5.94 0.10 -1.26
CA ILE A 890 -6.21 -0.64 -0.03
C ILE A 890 -7.61 -1.25 -0.04
N LEU A 891 -8.65 -0.50 -0.41
CA LEU A 891 -10.03 -1.01 -0.50
C LEU A 891 -10.18 -2.11 -1.57
N THR A 892 -9.48 -1.99 -2.69
CA THR A 892 -9.42 -3.04 -3.73
C THR A 892 -8.87 -4.34 -3.15
N GLU A 893 -7.80 -4.27 -2.36
CA GLU A 893 -7.15 -5.43 -1.72
C GLU A 893 -7.95 -5.96 -0.51
N HIS A 894 -8.60 -5.08 0.26
CA HIS A 894 -9.44 -5.40 1.41
C HIS A 894 -10.72 -6.15 0.98
N PHE A 895 -11.47 -5.62 0.02
CA PHE A 895 -12.66 -6.29 -0.53
C PHE A 895 -12.31 -7.39 -1.55
N GLY A 896 -11.05 -7.50 -1.99
CA GLY A 896 -10.65 -8.44 -3.06
C GLY A 896 -11.45 -8.20 -4.35
N GLY A 897 -11.74 -6.93 -4.67
CA GLY A 897 -12.59 -6.53 -5.80
C GLY A 897 -14.09 -6.80 -5.64
N LYS A 898 -14.57 -7.34 -4.51
CA LYS A 898 -16.01 -7.54 -4.23
C LYS A 898 -16.64 -6.33 -3.54
N TRP A 899 -16.71 -5.21 -4.25
CA TRP A 899 -17.21 -3.94 -3.73
C TRP A 899 -18.60 -4.04 -3.06
N PRO A 900 -18.85 -3.32 -1.94
CA PRO A 900 -20.20 -3.14 -1.40
C PRO A 900 -21.04 -2.24 -2.31
N PHE A 901 -22.37 -2.32 -2.22
CA PHE A 901 -23.27 -1.75 -3.23
C PHE A 901 -23.04 -0.25 -3.48
N TRP A 902 -22.90 0.55 -2.42
CA TRP A 902 -22.78 2.01 -2.53
C TRP A 902 -21.50 2.46 -3.24
N LEU A 903 -20.41 1.71 -3.09
CA LEU A 903 -19.08 1.97 -3.66
C LEU A 903 -18.87 1.29 -5.01
N SER A 904 -19.71 0.31 -5.35
CA SER A 904 -19.52 -0.56 -6.51
C SER A 904 -19.62 0.20 -7.84
N PRO A 905 -18.69 -0.01 -8.77
CA PRO A 905 -18.78 0.56 -10.10
C PRO A 905 -19.77 -0.20 -11.00
N ARG A 906 -20.39 -1.27 -10.51
CA ARG A 906 -21.20 -2.25 -11.24
C ARG A 906 -22.36 -2.70 -10.35
N GLN A 907 -23.27 -1.77 -10.06
CA GLN A 907 -24.36 -1.97 -9.10
C GLN A 907 -25.41 -2.97 -9.63
N VAL A 908 -25.90 -2.75 -10.85
CA VAL A 908 -26.99 -3.54 -11.45
C VAL A 908 -26.64 -3.92 -12.90
N LEU A 909 -26.85 -5.18 -13.27
CA LEU A 909 -26.86 -5.63 -14.68
C LEU A 909 -28.26 -6.14 -15.04
N VAL A 910 -28.90 -5.52 -16.04
CA VAL A 910 -30.19 -6.00 -16.58
C VAL A 910 -29.93 -7.00 -17.73
N VAL A 911 -30.56 -8.17 -17.65
CA VAL A 911 -30.38 -9.29 -18.57
C VAL A 911 -31.73 -9.76 -19.12
N PRO A 912 -32.09 -9.39 -20.36
CA PRO A 912 -33.28 -9.93 -21.01
C PRO A 912 -33.10 -11.41 -21.36
N VAL A 913 -34.12 -12.22 -21.04
CA VAL A 913 -34.19 -13.66 -21.35
C VAL A 913 -34.34 -13.90 -22.85
N MET A 914 -35.03 -13.01 -23.55
CA MET A 914 -35.33 -13.09 -24.99
C MET A 914 -35.35 -11.69 -25.63
N PRO A 915 -35.09 -11.55 -26.95
CA PRO A 915 -35.02 -10.24 -27.61
C PRO A 915 -36.27 -9.36 -27.47
N ALA A 916 -37.46 -9.96 -27.30
CA ALA A 916 -38.70 -9.23 -27.07
C ALA A 916 -38.73 -8.45 -25.74
N ALA A 917 -37.90 -8.83 -24.76
CA ALA A 917 -37.77 -8.12 -23.49
C ALA A 917 -36.67 -7.03 -23.52
N ASN A 918 -36.01 -6.81 -24.67
CA ASN A 918 -34.89 -5.87 -24.78
C ASN A 918 -35.28 -4.41 -24.48
N ASP A 919 -36.51 -3.99 -24.82
CA ASP A 919 -36.93 -2.60 -24.62
C ASP A 919 -37.36 -2.33 -23.17
N TYR A 920 -38.05 -3.28 -22.52
CA TYR A 920 -38.27 -3.25 -21.07
C TYR A 920 -36.93 -3.28 -20.31
N ALA A 921 -35.94 -4.05 -20.77
CA ALA A 921 -34.60 -4.04 -20.16
C ALA A 921 -33.89 -2.67 -20.25
N LYS A 922 -34.16 -1.86 -21.29
CA LYS A 922 -33.70 -0.47 -21.39
C LYS A 922 -34.51 0.46 -20.48
N GLU A 923 -35.83 0.26 -20.39
CA GLU A 923 -36.71 1.03 -19.51
C GLU A 923 -36.26 0.90 -18.04
N VAL A 924 -36.07 -0.33 -17.57
CA VAL A 924 -35.52 -0.64 -16.24
C VAL A 924 -34.16 0.04 -16.04
N GLN A 925 -33.26 -0.04 -17.02
CA GLN A 925 -31.96 0.64 -16.94
C GLN A 925 -32.11 2.17 -16.77
N GLN A 926 -33.03 2.80 -17.52
CA GLN A 926 -33.25 4.24 -17.49
C GLN A 926 -33.85 4.68 -16.15
N ILE A 927 -34.83 3.95 -15.62
CA ILE A 927 -35.46 4.20 -14.31
C ILE A 927 -34.42 4.18 -13.19
N PHE A 928 -33.56 3.16 -13.16
CA PHE A 928 -32.53 3.04 -12.11
C PHE A 928 -31.41 4.08 -12.28
N ARG A 929 -31.01 4.40 -13.52
CA ARG A 929 -30.06 5.50 -13.80
C ARG A 929 -30.61 6.87 -13.41
N ALA A 930 -31.90 7.12 -13.55
CA ALA A 930 -32.55 8.38 -13.14
C ALA A 930 -32.51 8.62 -11.62
N LYS A 931 -32.31 7.57 -10.80
CA LYS A 931 -32.03 7.66 -9.35
C LYS A 931 -30.54 7.64 -9.00
N GLY A 932 -29.64 7.81 -9.99
CA GLY A 932 -28.20 7.84 -9.77
C GLY A 932 -27.58 6.46 -9.45
N LEU A 933 -28.21 5.37 -9.91
CA LEU A 933 -27.67 4.01 -9.78
C LEU A 933 -26.94 3.59 -11.07
N TYR A 934 -25.81 2.89 -10.91
CA TYR A 934 -25.02 2.34 -12.03
C TYR A 934 -25.64 1.04 -12.56
N SER A 935 -26.75 1.18 -13.27
CA SER A 935 -27.37 0.10 -14.05
C SER A 935 -26.79 0.02 -15.46
N ASP A 936 -26.29 -1.15 -15.84
CA ASP A 936 -25.84 -1.49 -17.18
C ASP A 936 -26.72 -2.64 -17.75
N VAL A 937 -26.68 -2.93 -19.06
CA VAL A 937 -27.62 -3.88 -19.70
C VAL A 937 -26.93 -4.75 -20.77
N ASP A 938 -27.19 -6.07 -20.77
CA ASP A 938 -26.62 -7.00 -21.75
C ASP A 938 -27.64 -7.36 -22.85
N LEU A 939 -27.66 -6.57 -23.92
CA LEU A 939 -28.45 -6.81 -25.13
C LEU A 939 -27.73 -7.69 -26.18
N SER A 940 -26.61 -8.33 -25.84
CA SER A 940 -25.84 -9.13 -26.81
C SER A 940 -26.57 -10.39 -27.27
N SER A 941 -26.08 -10.99 -28.36
CA SER A 941 -26.55 -12.29 -28.89
C SER A 941 -26.01 -13.51 -28.11
N ASN A 942 -25.38 -13.31 -26.95
CA ASN A 942 -24.95 -14.39 -26.08
C ASN A 942 -26.15 -15.13 -25.46
N THR A 943 -25.99 -16.43 -25.18
CA THR A 943 -27.00 -17.21 -24.44
C THR A 943 -27.23 -16.63 -23.04
N PHE A 944 -28.46 -16.73 -22.53
CA PHE A 944 -28.84 -16.22 -21.21
C PHE A 944 -27.85 -16.63 -20.10
N GLN A 945 -27.48 -17.91 -20.03
CA GLN A 945 -26.54 -18.45 -19.05
C GLN A 945 -25.14 -17.82 -19.18
N LYS A 946 -24.71 -17.48 -20.41
CA LYS A 946 -23.44 -16.78 -20.64
C LYS A 946 -23.52 -15.33 -20.18
N LYS A 947 -24.65 -14.63 -20.39
CA LYS A 947 -24.87 -13.27 -19.85
C LYS A 947 -24.81 -13.23 -18.33
N ILE A 948 -25.54 -14.14 -17.66
CA ILE A 948 -25.50 -14.31 -16.20
C ILE A 948 -24.07 -14.58 -15.72
N ARG A 949 -23.35 -15.51 -16.36
CA ARG A 949 -21.95 -15.83 -16.02
C ARG A 949 -21.01 -14.63 -16.23
N THR A 950 -21.20 -13.82 -17.27
CA THR A 950 -20.45 -12.59 -17.47
C THR A 950 -20.71 -11.60 -16.33
N GLY A 951 -21.97 -11.36 -15.95
CA GLY A 951 -22.31 -10.49 -14.81
C GLY A 951 -21.71 -10.96 -13.48
N GLN A 952 -21.77 -12.27 -13.21
CA GLN A 952 -21.16 -12.89 -12.04
C GLN A 952 -19.63 -12.78 -12.03
N LEU A 953 -18.97 -12.93 -13.19
CA LEU A 953 -17.52 -12.78 -13.30
C LEU A 953 -17.06 -11.32 -13.14
N GLU A 954 -17.78 -10.37 -13.74
CA GLU A 954 -17.55 -8.91 -13.60
C GLU A 954 -17.98 -8.35 -12.22
N GLN A 955 -18.37 -9.21 -11.26
CA GLN A 955 -18.70 -8.90 -9.87
C GLN A 955 -19.86 -7.90 -9.66
N TYR A 956 -20.83 -7.83 -10.59
CA TYR A 956 -22.04 -7.03 -10.38
C TYR A 956 -22.75 -7.44 -9.08
N ASN A 957 -23.16 -6.46 -8.26
CA ASN A 957 -23.82 -6.74 -6.98
C ASN A 957 -25.19 -7.39 -7.20
N PHE A 958 -25.96 -6.90 -8.18
CA PHE A 958 -27.25 -7.49 -8.55
C PHE A 958 -27.37 -7.69 -10.06
N ILE A 959 -28.05 -8.77 -10.44
CA ILE A 959 -28.39 -9.09 -11.83
C ILE A 959 -29.91 -9.22 -11.92
N PHE A 960 -30.55 -8.32 -12.65
CA PHE A 960 -31.99 -8.32 -12.88
C PHE A 960 -32.29 -9.11 -14.15
N VAL A 961 -33.11 -10.15 -14.02
CA VAL A 961 -33.58 -10.98 -15.14
C VAL A 961 -34.98 -10.51 -15.55
N VAL A 962 -35.18 -10.31 -16.85
CA VAL A 962 -36.49 -9.90 -17.40
C VAL A 962 -36.89 -10.72 -18.62
N GLY A 963 -38.06 -11.34 -18.56
CA GLY A 963 -38.73 -12.03 -19.67
C GLY A 963 -40.06 -11.37 -20.01
N ALA A 964 -40.95 -12.12 -20.66
CA ALA A 964 -42.28 -11.63 -21.04
C ALA A 964 -43.23 -11.47 -19.84
N GLU A 965 -43.06 -12.29 -18.80
CA GLU A 965 -43.83 -12.24 -17.54
C GLU A 965 -43.43 -11.02 -16.70
N GLU A 966 -42.12 -10.79 -16.55
CA GLU A 966 -41.58 -9.64 -15.83
C GLU A 966 -41.94 -8.31 -16.54
N ALA A 967 -41.94 -8.30 -17.88
CA ALA A 967 -42.35 -7.13 -18.67
C ALA A 967 -43.86 -6.84 -18.62
N SER A 968 -44.73 -7.85 -18.64
CA SER A 968 -46.18 -7.65 -18.59
C SER A 968 -46.70 -7.27 -17.19
N SER A 969 -46.01 -7.72 -16.15
CA SER A 969 -46.34 -7.42 -14.74
C SER A 969 -45.60 -6.20 -14.17
N ARG A 970 -44.65 -5.61 -14.90
CA ARG A 970 -43.73 -4.54 -14.43
C ARG A 970 -42.94 -4.94 -13.17
N THR A 971 -42.47 -6.18 -13.14
CA THR A 971 -41.67 -6.75 -12.05
C THR A 971 -40.23 -7.06 -12.51
N LEU A 972 -39.40 -7.50 -11.57
CA LEU A 972 -38.00 -7.89 -11.74
C LEU A 972 -37.73 -9.21 -11.01
N ASN A 973 -36.96 -10.09 -11.65
CA ASN A 973 -36.40 -11.28 -11.01
C ASN A 973 -34.95 -10.96 -10.59
N ILE A 974 -34.74 -10.74 -9.29
CA ILE A 974 -33.49 -10.16 -8.76
C ILE A 974 -32.56 -11.26 -8.24
N ARG A 975 -31.33 -11.29 -8.78
CA ARG A 975 -30.23 -12.15 -8.30
C ARG A 975 -29.19 -11.31 -7.58
N ASN A 976 -28.78 -11.72 -6.38
CA ASN A 976 -27.77 -11.07 -5.55
C ASN A 976 -26.45 -11.83 -5.62
N ARG A 977 -25.34 -11.14 -5.91
CA ARG A 977 -23.98 -11.71 -6.01
C ARG A 977 -23.57 -12.57 -4.81
N ASP A 978 -24.01 -12.17 -3.62
CA ASP A 978 -23.52 -12.73 -2.35
C ASP A 978 -24.53 -13.67 -1.68
N ASP A 979 -25.70 -13.90 -2.29
CA ASP A 979 -26.70 -14.90 -1.85
C ASP A 979 -26.95 -15.97 -2.94
N GLN A 980 -26.73 -17.24 -2.57
CA GLN A 980 -26.95 -18.38 -3.46
C GLN A 980 -28.43 -18.72 -3.68
N ALA A 981 -29.33 -18.42 -2.73
CA ALA A 981 -30.76 -18.69 -2.86
C ALA A 981 -31.37 -17.91 -4.04
N THR A 982 -30.95 -16.65 -4.20
CA THR A 982 -31.38 -15.75 -5.29
C THR A 982 -30.84 -16.11 -6.68
N GLN A 983 -30.04 -17.19 -6.84
CA GLN A 983 -29.54 -17.61 -8.16
C GLN A 983 -30.58 -18.43 -8.96
N SER A 984 -31.64 -18.90 -8.31
CA SER A 984 -32.83 -19.48 -8.94
C SER A 984 -33.83 -18.38 -9.35
N LYS A 985 -34.93 -18.71 -10.04
CA LYS A 985 -36.08 -17.76 -10.12
C LYS A 985 -36.76 -17.76 -8.75
N GLY A 986 -36.60 -16.66 -8.01
CA GLY A 986 -37.33 -16.40 -6.78
C GLY A 986 -38.65 -15.67 -7.04
N GLU A 987 -39.13 -14.97 -6.02
CA GLU A 987 -40.27 -14.07 -6.08
C GLU A 987 -40.02 -12.90 -7.05
N LEU A 988 -41.09 -12.38 -7.66
CA LEU A 988 -41.04 -11.27 -8.60
C LEU A 988 -41.29 -9.95 -7.87
N VAL A 989 -40.27 -9.10 -7.81
CA VAL A 989 -40.33 -7.82 -7.07
C VAL A 989 -40.86 -6.72 -7.99
N PRO A 990 -41.86 -5.92 -7.58
CA PRO A 990 -42.30 -4.73 -8.32
C PRO A 990 -41.13 -3.77 -8.60
N ILE A 991 -41.12 -3.14 -9.78
CA ILE A 991 -40.01 -2.28 -10.21
C ILE A 991 -39.76 -1.10 -9.25
N ASP A 992 -40.81 -0.51 -8.68
CA ASP A 992 -40.72 0.65 -7.79
C ASP A 992 -40.21 0.26 -6.39
N GLU A 993 -40.65 -0.87 -5.84
CA GLU A 993 -40.14 -1.43 -4.57
C GLU A 993 -38.65 -1.79 -4.69
N ALA A 994 -38.27 -2.42 -5.80
CA ALA A 994 -36.87 -2.74 -6.10
C ALA A 994 -36.01 -1.47 -6.23
N LEU A 995 -36.57 -0.38 -6.76
CA LEU A 995 -35.89 0.90 -6.89
C LEU A 995 -35.70 1.57 -5.52
N GLU A 996 -36.74 1.57 -4.67
CA GLU A 996 -36.68 2.11 -3.31
C GLU A 996 -35.64 1.38 -2.45
N LYS A 997 -35.69 0.04 -2.41
CA LYS A 997 -34.72 -0.79 -1.68
C LYS A 997 -33.28 -0.58 -2.14
N MET A 998 -33.05 -0.42 -3.45
CA MET A 998 -31.70 -0.13 -3.98
C MET A 998 -31.21 1.27 -3.62
N VAL A 999 -32.09 2.28 -3.62
CA VAL A 999 -31.73 3.64 -3.18
C VAL A 999 -31.43 3.64 -1.67
N GLN A 1000 -32.24 2.93 -0.86
CA GLN A 1000 -32.00 2.76 0.56
C GLN A 1000 -30.64 2.09 0.83
N LEU A 1001 -30.33 0.97 0.17
CA LEU A 1001 -29.05 0.25 0.28
C LEU A 1001 -27.84 1.09 -0.16
N LYS A 1002 -28.00 1.97 -1.18
CA LYS A 1002 -26.93 2.94 -1.52
C LYS A 1002 -26.75 3.98 -0.41
N SER A 1003 -27.83 4.40 0.25
CA SER A 1003 -27.82 5.45 1.27
C SER A 1003 -27.32 4.99 2.64
N SER A 1004 -27.61 3.74 3.06
CA SER A 1004 -27.14 3.20 4.35
C SER A 1004 -25.63 2.91 4.36
N ARG A 1005 -25.01 2.81 3.17
CA ARG A 1005 -23.57 2.55 2.94
C ARG A 1005 -23.08 1.23 3.56
N GLU A 1006 -23.97 0.28 3.80
CA GLU A 1006 -23.65 -1.02 4.39
C GLU A 1006 -22.65 -1.83 3.55
N LEU A 1007 -21.87 -2.67 4.24
CA LEU A 1007 -20.95 -3.63 3.62
C LEU A 1007 -21.66 -4.87 3.07
N VAL A 1008 -22.85 -5.19 3.58
CA VAL A 1008 -23.65 -6.34 3.18
C VAL A 1008 -24.59 -5.93 2.05
N ASN A 1009 -24.55 -6.65 0.93
CA ASN A 1009 -25.52 -6.45 -0.16
C ASN A 1009 -26.79 -7.25 0.17
N LYS A 1010 -27.82 -6.61 0.72
CA LYS A 1010 -29.13 -7.22 1.02
C LYS A 1010 -30.27 -6.24 0.72
N LEU A 1011 -31.46 -6.80 0.43
CA LEU A 1011 -32.72 -6.10 0.11
C LEU A 1011 -33.85 -6.57 1.06
#